data_AF-A0A970EA73-F1
#
_entry.id   AF-A0A970EA73-F1
#
_cell.length_a   1.000
_cell.length_b   1.000
_cell.length_c   1.000
_cell.angle_alpha   90.00
_cell.angle_beta   90.00
_cell.angle_gamma   90.00
#
_symmetry.space_group_name_H-M   'P 1'
#
loop_
_entity.id
_entity.type
_entity.pdbx_description
1 polymer ?
#
loop_
_entity_poly.entity_id
_entity_poly.type
_entity_poly.pdbx_seq_one_letter_code
_entity_poly.pdbx_strand_id
1 'polypeptide(L)'
;MKRKLCCFVLVLVAVFICSFNSALAAADIPVTFYAEVLHDLDLLLGYNGDLNLEGNVTRAQGAVMLIRLLGKEKEALAQNYTHPFADVPRWVSPYIGFCYKKGITKGISKTKYGPDQIMAQEQYATFVLRALGYNEQEGDFTLATALQKAAEIGLLSVNEAEALSSSAGFSREKMAFISYKALFAKVKDKDIKLLERLLNESAIDKKVVGKLGLLETVKCRINNKPYTDILQPSQYGRTLYNIADLFKISGWKTVAEGKIITLTKGGQSLVLTAGETSFTYNNEKYSLGVPLTYTNNKLYAPFELFNHVLGARIIFSERSGTYRLSINNEVEITYKGKNDLKARIADALDARVDRVIVDTLDNSLDYAVLSGLIKDILSEKCIDFQSVQYKIIREGRKTTYICTINYSYEEHSSPRESQLIDESVVVQVDNENELIKLIADNINSLNYEAFYFQPTGSYSGFSYGQLAKIVQKAQKYAAFDLTSSCWYSQMGDTFSLDFEMSFPRIEGRYIYSRINNFADAIIKNLLRPGMYELEIVKALHDYLIRNARYDTHNYYRDTIAPVSYNPYGTLELGIGVCESYSRAMKVLLDKIGLESELVSGANHMWNIIKIGNKYRHFDLTWDDPVPDRGEKVEYTFFNLTDAQMRKTHSWDSTMYPACS
;
A
#
# COMPACT_ATOMS: atom_id res chain seq x y z
N MET A 1 31.92 49.35 -8.02
CA MET A 1 30.55 49.81 -7.67
C MET A 1 29.57 49.37 -8.76
N LYS A 2 28.35 49.01 -8.36
CA LYS A 2 27.28 48.27 -9.08
C LYS A 2 27.32 46.74 -8.87
N ARG A 3 27.00 46.35 -7.63
CA ARG A 3 26.49 45.00 -7.29
C ARG A 3 25.21 44.77 -8.09
N LYS A 4 25.23 43.85 -9.07
CA LYS A 4 24.01 43.29 -9.64
C LYS A 4 23.54 42.19 -8.70
N LEU A 5 22.42 42.46 -8.04
CA LEU A 5 21.67 41.54 -7.20
C LEU A 5 21.25 40.35 -8.08
N CYS A 6 21.95 39.22 -7.96
CA CYS A 6 21.53 37.97 -8.62
C CYS A 6 20.30 37.45 -7.86
N CYS A 7 19.23 37.21 -8.61
CA CYS A 7 18.00 36.63 -8.10
C CYS A 7 18.30 35.23 -7.57
N PHE A 8 18.28 35.08 -6.26
CA PHE A 8 18.15 33.80 -5.59
C PHE A 8 16.83 33.17 -6.04
N VAL A 9 16.86 32.07 -6.78
CA VAL A 9 15.70 31.16 -6.80
C VAL A 9 15.75 30.44 -5.46
N LEU A 10 15.07 31.02 -4.48
CA LEU A 10 14.81 30.40 -3.19
C LEU A 10 13.97 29.14 -3.43
N VAL A 11 14.53 27.96 -3.18
CA VAL A 11 13.73 26.79 -2.86
C VAL A 11 13.09 27.08 -1.50
N LEU A 12 11.86 27.59 -1.52
CA LEU A 12 11.06 27.83 -0.32
C LEU A 12 10.50 26.48 0.16
N VAL A 13 11.28 25.75 0.95
CA VAL A 13 10.78 24.61 1.72
C VAL A 13 10.10 25.15 2.98
N ALA A 14 8.84 25.56 2.85
CA ALA A 14 7.99 25.92 3.98
C ALA A 14 7.14 24.69 4.36
N VAL A 15 7.58 23.93 5.36
CA VAL A 15 6.83 22.81 5.93
C VAL A 15 5.68 23.38 6.75
N PHE A 16 4.46 23.31 6.23
CA PHE A 16 3.25 23.55 7.02
C PHE A 16 2.55 22.21 7.21
N ILE A 17 2.46 21.78 8.46
CA ILE A 17 1.69 20.60 8.83
C ILE A 17 0.23 21.06 8.87
N CYS A 18 -0.56 20.66 7.88
CA CYS A 18 -2.00 20.67 8.06
C CYS A 18 -2.34 19.39 8.83
N SER A 19 -2.20 19.44 10.15
CA SER A 19 -2.66 18.37 11.02
C SER A 19 -4.18 18.35 10.89
N PHE A 20 -4.71 17.26 10.35
CA PHE A 20 -6.14 17.01 10.40
C PHE A 20 -6.53 16.91 11.88
N ASN A 21 -7.68 17.47 12.27
CA ASN A 21 -8.17 17.42 13.66
C ASN A 21 -8.56 16.00 14.12
N SER A 22 -8.03 14.95 13.48
CA SER A 22 -8.01 13.61 14.03
C SER A 22 -6.85 13.50 15.01
N ALA A 23 -7.15 13.38 16.30
CA ALA A 23 -6.15 13.07 17.31
C ALA A 23 -5.25 11.93 16.82
N LEU A 24 -3.94 12.16 16.87
CA LEU A 24 -2.89 11.24 16.44
C LEU A 24 -2.86 10.00 17.34
N ALA A 25 -3.78 9.06 17.09
CA ALA A 25 -3.68 7.69 17.56
C ALA A 25 -3.52 6.81 16.32
N ALA A 26 -2.52 5.92 16.34
CA ALA A 26 -2.45 4.85 15.34
C ALA A 26 -3.83 4.18 15.28
N ALA A 27 -4.41 4.07 14.10
CA ALA A 27 -5.77 3.59 13.99
C ALA A 27 -5.86 2.12 14.41
N ASP A 28 -6.65 1.85 15.46
CA ASP A 28 -6.96 0.47 15.85
C ASP A 28 -7.67 -0.20 14.68
N ILE A 29 -7.00 -1.21 14.13
CA ILE A 29 -7.53 -2.05 13.05
C ILE A 29 -8.78 -2.76 13.61
N PRO A 30 -9.89 -2.84 12.86
CA PRO A 30 -11.08 -3.53 13.32
C PRO A 30 -10.74 -4.90 13.89
N VAL A 31 -11.23 -5.20 15.09
CA VAL A 31 -10.91 -6.44 15.82
C VAL A 31 -11.16 -7.70 14.97
N THR A 32 -12.16 -7.65 14.09
CA THR A 32 -12.52 -8.75 13.20
C THR A 32 -11.62 -8.90 11.97
N PHE A 33 -10.89 -7.86 11.57
CA PHE A 33 -10.14 -7.79 10.31
C PHE A 33 -9.27 -9.03 10.07
N TYR A 34 -8.42 -9.36 11.04
CA TYR A 34 -7.49 -10.49 10.92
C TYR A 34 -8.22 -11.81 10.69
N ALA A 35 -9.33 -12.00 11.41
CA ALA A 35 -10.13 -13.20 11.32
C ALA A 35 -10.89 -13.29 10.01
N GLU A 36 -11.43 -12.18 9.52
CA GLU A 36 -12.16 -12.12 8.27
C GLU A 36 -11.25 -12.30 7.05
N VAL A 37 -10.04 -11.72 7.05
CA VAL A 37 -9.05 -12.00 6.01
C VAL A 37 -8.70 -13.49 5.97
N LEU A 38 -8.47 -14.10 7.14
CA LEU A 38 -8.19 -15.53 7.20
C LEU A 38 -9.39 -16.38 6.78
N HIS A 39 -10.62 -15.91 7.06
CA HIS A 39 -11.84 -16.58 6.62
C HIS A 39 -12.00 -16.54 5.11
N ASP A 40 -11.80 -15.38 4.49
CA ASP A 40 -11.86 -15.24 3.03
C ASP A 40 -10.80 -16.11 2.33
N LEU A 41 -9.65 -16.35 2.98
CA LEU A 41 -8.61 -17.28 2.50
C LEU A 41 -8.88 -18.76 2.78
N ASP A 42 -10.04 -19.12 3.36
CA ASP A 42 -10.38 -20.47 3.85
C ASP A 42 -9.43 -21.01 4.94
N LEU A 43 -8.69 -20.14 5.62
CA LEU A 43 -7.74 -20.51 6.69
C LEU A 43 -8.39 -20.49 8.07
N LEU A 44 -9.40 -19.66 8.31
CA LEU A 44 -10.17 -19.62 9.56
C LEU A 44 -11.65 -19.82 9.28
N LEU A 45 -12.25 -20.86 9.85
CA LEU A 45 -13.68 -21.11 9.69
C LEU A 45 -14.43 -20.87 11.01
N GLY A 46 -15.67 -20.40 10.88
CA GLY A 46 -16.64 -20.23 11.95
C GLY A 46 -17.64 -21.38 12.08
N TYR A 47 -18.65 -21.18 12.93
CA TYR A 47 -19.81 -22.06 13.07
C TYR A 47 -21.07 -21.29 12.67
N ASN A 48 -21.83 -21.79 11.68
CA ASN A 48 -23.04 -21.14 11.16
C ASN A 48 -22.85 -19.67 10.73
N GLY A 49 -21.67 -19.31 10.24
CA GLY A 49 -21.33 -17.94 9.83
C GLY A 49 -20.75 -17.06 10.94
N ASP A 50 -20.72 -17.52 12.20
CA ASP A 50 -20.07 -16.82 13.31
C ASP A 50 -18.63 -17.32 13.52
N LEU A 51 -17.65 -16.42 13.48
CA LEU A 51 -16.25 -16.73 13.73
C LEU A 51 -15.95 -16.98 15.22
N ASN A 52 -16.86 -16.63 16.13
CA ASN A 52 -16.78 -16.80 17.59
C ASN A 52 -15.48 -16.23 18.16
N LEU A 53 -15.18 -14.95 17.88
CA LEU A 53 -13.87 -14.35 18.14
C LEU A 53 -13.54 -14.22 19.64
N GLU A 54 -14.54 -14.01 20.49
CA GLU A 54 -14.38 -13.91 21.95
C GLU A 54 -14.17 -15.29 22.61
N GLY A 55 -14.55 -16.38 21.93
CA GLY A 55 -14.46 -17.73 22.46
C GLY A 55 -13.03 -18.16 22.73
N ASN A 56 -12.83 -18.89 23.83
CA ASN A 56 -11.53 -19.50 24.16
C ASN A 56 -11.14 -20.55 23.11
N VAL A 57 -9.85 -20.62 22.81
CA VAL A 57 -9.30 -21.58 21.83
C VAL A 57 -8.98 -22.90 22.50
N THR A 58 -9.58 -23.98 22.01
CA THR A 58 -9.25 -25.35 22.42
C THR A 58 -8.04 -25.90 21.66
N ARG A 59 -7.35 -26.90 22.23
CA ARG A 59 -6.25 -27.61 21.55
C ARG A 59 -6.64 -28.19 20.19
N ALA A 60 -7.86 -28.72 20.09
CA ALA A 60 -8.42 -29.21 18.83
C ALA A 60 -8.51 -28.09 17.77
N GLN A 61 -9.04 -26.93 18.14
CA GLN A 61 -9.15 -25.78 17.23
C GLN A 61 -7.77 -25.24 16.83
N GLY A 62 -6.83 -25.14 17.76
CA GLY A 62 -5.45 -24.73 17.46
C GLY A 62 -4.76 -25.69 16.49
N ALA A 63 -4.98 -27.00 16.61
CA ALA A 63 -4.43 -27.99 15.69
C ALA A 63 -5.04 -27.88 14.27
N VAL A 64 -6.36 -27.65 14.16
CA VAL A 64 -7.01 -27.39 12.87
C VAL A 64 -6.41 -26.14 12.21
N MET A 65 -6.26 -25.06 12.97
CA MET A 65 -5.69 -23.81 12.47
C MET A 65 -4.25 -24.00 11.98
N LEU A 66 -3.42 -24.75 12.73
CA LEU A 66 -2.07 -25.12 12.32
C LEU A 66 -2.06 -25.87 10.97
N ILE A 67 -2.93 -26.87 10.80
CA ILE A 67 -3.00 -27.66 9.57
C ILE A 67 -3.38 -26.78 8.36
N ARG A 68 -4.25 -25.79 8.55
CA ARG A 68 -4.60 -24.82 7.52
C ARG A 68 -3.44 -23.90 7.17
N LEU A 69 -2.71 -23.38 8.17
CA LEU A 69 -1.49 -22.60 7.95
C LEU A 69 -0.36 -23.42 7.31
N LEU A 70 -0.36 -24.74 7.47
CA LEU A 70 0.52 -25.65 6.73
C LEU A 70 0.07 -25.90 5.28
N GLY A 71 -1.15 -25.51 4.92
CA GLY A 71 -1.76 -25.82 3.62
C GLY A 71 -2.09 -27.31 3.45
N LYS A 72 -2.29 -28.06 4.54
CA LYS A 72 -2.42 -29.53 4.53
C LYS A 72 -3.81 -30.05 4.90
N GLU A 73 -4.82 -29.18 4.99
CA GLU A 73 -6.17 -29.59 5.36
C GLU A 73 -6.74 -30.65 4.39
N LYS A 74 -6.61 -30.44 3.08
CA LYS A 74 -7.05 -31.43 2.07
C LYS A 74 -6.34 -32.78 2.24
N GLU A 75 -5.04 -32.79 2.53
CA GLU A 75 -4.28 -34.03 2.77
C GLU A 75 -4.74 -34.72 4.07
N ALA A 76 -4.89 -33.96 5.15
CA ALA A 76 -5.31 -34.47 6.45
C ALA A 76 -6.70 -35.13 6.37
N LEU A 77 -7.64 -34.49 5.69
CA LEU A 77 -9.00 -35.00 5.49
C LEU A 77 -9.03 -36.23 4.57
N ALA A 78 -8.22 -36.25 3.50
CA ALA A 78 -8.22 -37.34 2.53
C ALA A 78 -7.56 -38.63 3.04
N GLN A 79 -6.43 -38.51 3.76
CA GLN A 79 -5.64 -39.67 4.17
C GLN A 79 -6.10 -40.30 5.48
N ASN A 80 -6.88 -39.58 6.29
CA ASN A 80 -7.50 -40.08 7.54
C ASN A 80 -6.52 -40.88 8.42
N TYR A 81 -5.36 -40.29 8.70
CA TYR A 81 -4.30 -40.90 9.49
C TYR A 81 -4.79 -41.37 10.87
N THR A 82 -4.32 -42.55 11.32
CA THR A 82 -4.70 -43.10 12.64
C THR A 82 -3.90 -42.49 13.79
N HIS A 83 -4.52 -42.37 14.96
CA HIS A 83 -3.87 -41.94 16.21
C HIS A 83 -4.34 -42.79 17.41
N PRO A 84 -3.56 -42.87 18.51
CA PRO A 84 -3.92 -43.69 19.68
C PRO A 84 -4.89 -43.00 20.66
N PHE A 85 -5.27 -41.75 20.40
CA PHE A 85 -6.05 -40.94 21.33
C PHE A 85 -7.54 -41.29 21.33
N ALA A 86 -8.05 -41.81 22.44
CA ALA A 86 -9.43 -42.27 22.58
C ALA A 86 -10.43 -41.12 22.86
N ASP A 87 -9.94 -39.97 23.31
CA ASP A 87 -10.74 -38.80 23.67
C ASP A 87 -10.96 -37.83 22.49
N VAL A 88 -10.40 -38.10 21.31
CA VAL A 88 -10.51 -37.22 20.13
C VAL A 88 -11.85 -37.44 19.41
N PRO A 89 -12.70 -36.40 19.29
CA PRO A 89 -13.95 -36.49 18.55
C PRO A 89 -13.74 -36.80 17.06
N ARG A 90 -14.73 -37.47 16.44
CA ARG A 90 -14.69 -37.88 15.04
C ARG A 90 -14.41 -36.72 14.07
N TRP A 91 -14.95 -35.53 14.34
CA TRP A 91 -14.83 -34.38 13.44
C TRP A 91 -13.40 -33.83 13.35
N VAL A 92 -12.60 -33.92 14.43
CA VAL A 92 -11.22 -33.42 14.46
C VAL A 92 -10.18 -34.53 14.28
N SER A 93 -10.59 -35.79 14.36
CA SER A 93 -9.72 -36.97 14.25
C SER A 93 -8.81 -36.96 13.02
N PRO A 94 -9.24 -36.58 11.79
CA PRO A 94 -8.34 -36.53 10.63
C PRO A 94 -7.18 -35.54 10.81
N TYR A 95 -7.45 -34.37 11.42
CA TYR A 95 -6.46 -33.34 11.69
C TYR A 95 -5.46 -33.80 12.76
N ILE A 96 -5.96 -34.35 13.87
CA ILE A 96 -5.10 -34.86 14.95
C ILE A 96 -4.28 -36.06 14.47
N GLY A 97 -4.87 -36.92 13.64
CA GLY A 97 -4.18 -38.03 12.98
C GLY A 97 -3.00 -37.55 12.15
N PHE A 98 -3.22 -36.55 11.31
CA PHE A 98 -2.14 -35.93 10.52
C PHE A 98 -1.05 -35.37 11.45
N CYS A 99 -1.43 -34.54 12.43
CA CYS A 99 -0.48 -33.93 13.36
C CYS A 99 0.34 -35.00 14.10
N TYR A 100 -0.29 -36.08 14.54
CA TYR A 100 0.36 -37.18 15.23
C TYR A 100 1.34 -37.92 14.30
N LYS A 101 0.91 -38.29 13.09
CA LYS A 101 1.75 -39.03 12.14
C LYS A 101 2.97 -38.25 11.69
N LYS A 102 2.84 -36.93 11.53
CA LYS A 102 3.95 -36.03 11.17
C LYS A 102 4.79 -35.58 12.37
N GLY A 103 4.48 -36.04 13.58
CA GLY A 103 5.22 -35.65 14.80
C GLY A 103 4.99 -34.20 15.25
N ILE A 104 4.00 -33.51 14.68
CA ILE A 104 3.65 -32.12 14.96
C ILE A 104 3.03 -31.96 16.34
N THR A 105 2.29 -32.98 16.82
CA THR A 105 1.66 -32.94 18.15
C THR A 105 1.91 -34.20 18.95
N LYS A 106 1.84 -34.07 20.28
CA LYS A 106 1.87 -35.16 21.26
C LYS A 106 0.62 -35.08 22.13
N GLY A 107 0.12 -36.24 22.55
CA GLY A 107 -0.97 -36.31 23.50
C GLY A 107 -0.51 -35.93 24.91
N ILE A 108 -1.47 -35.59 25.77
CA ILE A 108 -1.24 -35.40 27.21
C ILE A 108 -0.95 -36.73 27.93
N SER A 109 -1.25 -37.85 27.27
CA SER A 109 -0.81 -39.19 27.66
C SER A 109 -0.68 -40.09 26.42
N LYS A 110 -0.32 -41.36 26.62
CA LYS A 110 -0.23 -42.34 25.52
C LYS A 110 -1.56 -42.55 24.78
N THR A 111 -2.71 -42.32 25.44
CA THR A 111 -4.05 -42.62 24.90
C THR A 111 -5.01 -41.43 24.96
N LYS A 112 -4.54 -40.25 25.36
CA LYS A 112 -5.35 -39.02 25.41
C LYS A 112 -4.64 -37.83 24.77
N TYR A 113 -5.39 -37.07 23.97
CA TYR A 113 -4.94 -35.84 23.33
C TYR A 113 -5.27 -34.57 24.13
N GLY A 114 -6.41 -34.54 24.81
CA GLY A 114 -6.98 -33.36 25.47
C GLY A 114 -7.56 -32.34 24.50
N PRO A 115 -8.49 -32.71 23.59
CA PRO A 115 -8.99 -31.82 22.53
C PRO A 115 -9.66 -30.54 23.06
N ASP A 116 -10.39 -30.64 24.18
CA ASP A 116 -11.17 -29.53 24.75
C ASP A 116 -10.38 -28.66 25.74
N GLN A 117 -9.10 -28.96 26.00
CA GLN A 117 -8.30 -28.12 26.89
C GLN A 117 -8.06 -26.77 26.22
N ILE A 118 -8.25 -25.70 26.99
CA ILE A 118 -7.97 -24.33 26.55
C ILE A 118 -6.46 -24.14 26.37
N MET A 119 -6.07 -23.57 25.24
CA MET A 119 -4.68 -23.27 24.92
C MET A 119 -4.23 -21.96 25.56
N ALA A 120 -2.96 -21.89 25.92
CA ALA A 120 -2.26 -20.63 26.18
C ALA A 120 -1.69 -20.04 24.88
N GLN A 121 -1.45 -18.73 24.88
CA GLN A 121 -0.92 -17.95 23.76
C GLN A 121 0.41 -18.53 23.27
N GLU A 122 1.30 -18.92 24.19
CA GLU A 122 2.62 -19.48 23.89
C GLU A 122 2.53 -20.85 23.22
N GLN A 123 1.54 -21.65 23.59
CA GLN A 123 1.28 -22.94 22.94
C GLN A 123 0.83 -22.75 21.50
N TYR A 124 0.04 -21.70 21.24
CA TYR A 124 -0.37 -21.38 19.87
C TYR A 124 0.75 -20.75 19.05
N ALA A 125 1.53 -19.83 19.63
CA ALA A 125 2.71 -19.26 18.99
C ALA A 125 3.71 -20.37 18.58
N THR A 126 3.87 -21.39 19.44
CA THR A 126 4.65 -22.59 19.13
C THR A 126 4.12 -23.32 17.88
N PHE A 127 2.81 -23.48 17.74
CA PHE A 127 2.22 -24.10 16.55
C PHE A 127 2.54 -23.30 15.29
N VAL A 128 2.37 -21.98 15.35
CA VAL A 128 2.65 -21.09 14.23
C VAL A 128 4.13 -21.11 13.83
N LEU A 129 5.05 -21.09 14.81
CA LEU A 129 6.48 -21.22 14.56
C LEU A 129 6.83 -22.54 13.88
N ARG A 130 6.20 -23.65 14.27
CA ARG A 130 6.33 -24.94 13.56
C ARG A 130 5.78 -24.88 12.14
N ALA A 131 4.69 -24.16 11.90
CA ALA A 131 4.17 -23.94 10.55
C ALA A 131 5.20 -23.24 9.65
N LEU A 132 6.01 -22.36 10.23
CA LEU A 132 7.12 -21.65 9.60
C LEU A 132 8.42 -22.45 9.56
N GLY A 133 8.49 -23.64 10.17
CA GLY A 133 9.67 -24.52 10.16
C GLY A 133 10.60 -24.38 11.36
N TYR A 134 10.29 -23.52 12.34
CA TYR A 134 11.04 -23.43 13.60
C TYR A 134 10.60 -24.53 14.56
N ASN A 135 11.54 -25.09 15.31
CA ASN A 135 11.34 -26.28 16.13
C ASN A 135 12.08 -26.17 17.47
N GLU A 136 11.39 -26.48 18.56
CA GLU A 136 11.98 -26.46 19.90
C GLU A 136 13.06 -27.54 20.08
N GLN A 137 12.97 -28.66 19.37
CA GLN A 137 13.95 -29.76 19.46
C GLN A 137 15.30 -29.40 18.82
N GLU A 138 15.29 -28.49 17.85
CA GLU A 138 16.49 -27.95 17.21
C GLU A 138 17.10 -26.79 18.00
N GLY A 139 16.48 -26.40 19.12
CA GLY A 139 16.93 -25.31 19.96
C GLY A 139 16.56 -23.91 19.44
N ASP A 140 15.66 -23.81 18.46
CA ASP A 140 15.25 -22.51 17.90
C ASP A 140 14.56 -21.61 18.95
N PHE A 141 13.79 -22.23 19.85
CA PHE A 141 13.08 -21.59 20.95
C PHE A 141 12.60 -22.64 21.97
N THR A 142 12.02 -22.20 23.08
CA THR A 142 11.31 -23.03 24.07
C THR A 142 9.85 -22.59 24.15
N LEU A 143 8.97 -23.40 24.75
CA LEU A 143 7.57 -22.99 24.96
C LEU A 143 7.48 -21.61 25.64
N ALA A 144 8.31 -21.34 26.65
CA ALA A 144 8.32 -20.06 27.36
C ALA A 144 8.83 -18.88 26.52
N THR A 145 9.66 -19.14 25.50
CA THR A 145 10.24 -18.10 24.63
C THR A 145 9.59 -18.03 23.25
N ALA A 146 8.45 -18.72 23.04
CA ALA A 146 7.79 -18.77 21.74
C ALA A 146 7.33 -17.39 21.22
N LEU A 147 6.72 -16.56 22.08
CA LEU A 147 6.30 -15.21 21.70
C LEU A 147 7.51 -14.29 21.44
N GLN A 148 8.59 -14.44 22.21
CA GLN A 148 9.84 -13.73 21.96
C GLN A 148 10.45 -14.11 20.61
N LYS A 149 10.45 -15.41 20.27
CA LYS A 149 10.93 -15.88 18.96
C LYS A 149 10.06 -15.36 17.82
N ALA A 150 8.75 -15.32 18.00
CA ALA A 150 7.84 -14.71 17.03
C ALA A 150 8.17 -13.23 16.80
N ALA A 151 8.55 -12.48 17.85
CA ALA A 151 9.02 -11.11 17.71
C ALA A 151 10.37 -11.00 16.98
N GLU A 152 11.33 -11.86 17.33
CA GLU A 152 12.67 -11.90 16.72
C GLU A 152 12.63 -12.09 15.19
N ILE A 153 11.72 -12.93 14.70
CA ILE A 153 11.59 -13.21 13.26
C ILE A 153 10.67 -12.23 12.53
N GLY A 154 10.19 -11.18 13.22
CA GLY A 154 9.29 -10.17 12.66
C GLY A 154 7.85 -10.65 12.41
N LEU A 155 7.43 -11.77 13.02
CA LEU A 155 6.03 -12.21 13.00
C LEU A 155 5.19 -11.25 13.83
N LEU A 156 5.66 -10.92 15.04
CA LEU A 156 5.06 -9.92 15.92
C LEU A 156 6.04 -8.77 16.11
N SER A 157 5.55 -7.58 16.44
CA SER A 157 6.36 -6.58 17.12
C SER A 157 6.61 -6.99 18.58
N VAL A 158 7.62 -6.39 19.19
CA VAL A 158 7.93 -6.60 20.62
C VAL A 158 6.73 -6.26 21.49
N ASN A 159 6.06 -5.14 21.24
CA ASN A 159 4.89 -4.71 22.01
C ASN A 159 3.70 -5.67 21.87
N GLU A 160 3.45 -6.19 20.65
CA GLU A 160 2.38 -7.17 20.42
C GLU A 160 2.67 -8.49 21.16
N ALA A 161 3.93 -8.94 21.18
CA ALA A 161 4.35 -10.12 21.92
C ALA A 161 4.21 -9.94 23.45
N GLU A 162 4.59 -8.78 23.98
CA GLU A 162 4.44 -8.45 25.41
C GLU A 162 2.96 -8.34 25.83
N ALA A 163 2.14 -7.70 25.01
CA ALA A 163 0.70 -7.59 25.24
C ALA A 163 0.02 -8.97 25.25
N LEU A 164 0.39 -9.87 24.32
CA LEU A 164 -0.10 -11.24 24.31
C LEU A 164 0.33 -12.02 25.55
N SER A 165 1.61 -11.92 25.93
CA SER A 165 2.18 -12.59 27.11
C SER A 165 1.49 -12.15 28.42
N SER A 166 1.08 -10.89 28.49
CA SER A 166 0.43 -10.31 29.67
C SER A 166 -1.09 -10.49 29.68
N SER A 167 -1.67 -11.05 28.62
CA SER A 167 -3.12 -11.06 28.44
C SER A 167 -3.81 -12.21 29.18
N ALA A 168 -4.96 -11.92 29.81
CA ALA A 168 -5.79 -12.94 30.42
C ALA A 168 -6.48 -13.79 29.33
N GLY A 169 -6.15 -15.08 29.28
CA GLY A 169 -6.76 -16.06 28.38
C GLY A 169 -6.46 -15.87 26.89
N PHE A 170 -6.76 -16.90 26.10
CA PHE A 170 -6.47 -16.92 24.67
C PHE A 170 -7.75 -17.15 23.85
N SER A 171 -8.21 -16.06 23.24
CA SER A 171 -9.41 -16.01 22.41
C SER A 171 -9.11 -16.33 20.94
N ARG A 172 -10.16 -16.65 20.18
CA ARG A 172 -10.08 -16.90 18.73
C ARG A 172 -9.66 -15.66 17.94
N GLU A 173 -9.97 -14.48 18.44
CA GLU A 173 -9.43 -13.20 17.95
C GLU A 173 -7.90 -13.17 18.01
N LYS A 174 -7.30 -13.45 19.18
CA LYS A 174 -5.83 -13.48 19.35
C LYS A 174 -5.19 -14.57 18.48
N MET A 175 -5.86 -15.71 18.33
CA MET A 175 -5.45 -16.76 17.39
C MET A 175 -5.45 -16.27 15.95
N ALA A 176 -6.52 -15.61 15.52
CA ALA A 176 -6.62 -15.03 14.18
C ALA A 176 -5.54 -13.97 13.95
N PHE A 177 -5.31 -13.08 14.91
CA PHE A 177 -4.26 -12.07 14.87
C PHE A 177 -2.87 -12.68 14.62
N ILE A 178 -2.44 -13.63 15.46
CA ILE A 178 -1.13 -14.29 15.32
C ILE A 178 -1.05 -15.01 13.96
N SER A 179 -2.14 -15.64 13.52
CA SER A 179 -2.19 -16.40 12.26
C SER A 179 -2.10 -15.52 11.03
N TYR A 180 -2.77 -14.36 11.05
CA TYR A 180 -2.71 -13.38 9.97
C TYR A 180 -1.29 -12.84 9.85
N LYS A 181 -0.69 -12.44 10.98
CA LYS A 181 0.69 -11.96 11.02
C LYS A 181 1.68 -13.00 10.50
N ALA A 182 1.44 -14.27 10.80
CA ALA A 182 2.25 -15.37 10.29
C ALA A 182 2.27 -15.44 8.75
N LEU A 183 1.21 -15.02 8.05
CA LEU A 183 1.17 -14.98 6.58
C LEU A 183 2.33 -14.15 6.00
N PHE A 184 2.78 -13.15 6.73
CA PHE A 184 3.83 -12.22 6.30
C PHE A 184 5.21 -12.52 6.89
N ALA A 185 5.31 -13.49 7.80
CA ALA A 185 6.56 -13.95 8.37
C ALA A 185 7.33 -14.87 7.38
N LYS A 186 8.66 -14.80 7.43
CA LYS A 186 9.53 -15.69 6.63
C LYS A 186 9.46 -17.12 7.14
N VAL A 187 9.48 -18.07 6.21
CA VAL A 187 9.64 -19.50 6.50
C VAL A 187 11.12 -19.76 6.80
N LYS A 188 11.44 -20.51 7.87
CA LYS A 188 12.81 -20.85 8.28
C LYS A 188 13.61 -21.40 7.11
N ASP A 189 14.85 -20.91 6.96
CA ASP A 189 15.81 -21.28 5.92
C ASP A 189 15.31 -21.10 4.48
N LYS A 190 14.22 -20.35 4.29
CA LYS A 190 13.68 -19.99 2.98
C LYS A 190 13.48 -18.49 2.93
N ASP A 191 13.81 -17.90 1.81
CA ASP A 191 13.58 -16.48 1.62
C ASP A 191 12.14 -16.23 1.13
N ILE A 192 11.14 -16.97 1.61
CA ILE A 192 9.73 -16.78 1.21
C ILE A 192 8.85 -16.53 2.43
N LYS A 193 7.80 -15.72 2.26
CA LYS A 193 6.76 -15.54 3.28
C LYS A 193 5.80 -16.75 3.30
N LEU A 194 5.10 -16.96 4.41
CA LEU A 194 4.12 -18.05 4.53
C LEU A 194 3.01 -17.95 3.48
N LEU A 195 2.50 -16.74 3.21
CA LEU A 195 1.49 -16.47 2.18
C LEU A 195 1.93 -16.98 0.80
N GLU A 196 3.19 -16.73 0.44
CA GLU A 196 3.79 -17.17 -0.83
C GLU A 196 3.92 -18.69 -0.88
N ARG A 197 4.34 -19.33 0.23
CA ARG A 197 4.36 -20.79 0.32
C ARG A 197 2.97 -21.38 0.06
N LEU A 198 1.94 -20.83 0.72
CA LEU A 198 0.56 -21.31 0.57
C LEU A 198 0.06 -21.14 -0.88
N LEU A 199 0.41 -20.05 -1.57
CA LEU A 199 0.11 -19.86 -2.98
C LEU A 199 0.85 -20.85 -3.89
N ASN A 200 2.15 -21.05 -3.66
CA ASN A 200 2.98 -21.97 -4.44
C ASN A 200 2.49 -23.41 -4.31
N GLU A 201 1.98 -23.79 -3.15
CA GLU A 201 1.39 -25.10 -2.88
C GLU A 201 -0.09 -25.19 -3.28
N SER A 202 -0.67 -24.14 -3.87
CA SER A 202 -2.10 -24.06 -4.23
C SER A 202 -3.05 -24.35 -3.05
N ALA A 203 -2.62 -23.99 -1.83
CA ALA A 203 -3.39 -24.16 -0.61
C ALA A 203 -4.44 -23.04 -0.42
N ILE A 204 -4.21 -21.86 -0.99
CA ILE A 204 -5.12 -20.71 -0.99
C ILE A 204 -5.33 -20.16 -2.41
N ASP A 205 -6.47 -19.51 -2.67
CA ASP A 205 -6.80 -18.99 -4.00
C ASP A 205 -6.11 -17.65 -4.29
N LYS A 206 -5.24 -17.62 -5.30
CA LYS A 206 -4.56 -16.42 -5.78
C LYS A 206 -5.50 -15.27 -6.14
N LYS A 207 -6.69 -15.54 -6.69
CA LYS A 207 -7.67 -14.51 -7.02
C LYS A 207 -8.18 -13.81 -5.78
N VAL A 208 -8.43 -14.57 -4.71
CA VAL A 208 -8.86 -14.03 -3.42
C VAL A 208 -7.74 -13.19 -2.79
N VAL A 209 -6.51 -13.72 -2.77
CA VAL A 209 -5.34 -12.97 -2.28
C VAL A 209 -5.17 -11.64 -3.03
N GLY A 210 -5.33 -11.65 -4.35
CA GLY A 210 -5.27 -10.45 -5.19
C GLY A 210 -6.40 -9.44 -4.88
N LYS A 211 -7.64 -9.92 -4.69
CA LYS A 211 -8.80 -9.10 -4.32
C LYS A 211 -8.62 -8.43 -2.95
N LEU A 212 -8.05 -9.17 -1.99
CA LEU A 212 -7.73 -8.67 -0.65
C LEU A 212 -6.48 -7.77 -0.64
N GLY A 213 -5.72 -7.73 -1.74
CA GLY A 213 -4.52 -6.92 -1.86
C GLY A 213 -3.40 -7.32 -0.90
N LEU A 214 -3.33 -8.60 -0.52
CA LEU A 214 -2.33 -9.15 0.42
C LEU A 214 -0.96 -9.39 -0.22
N LEU A 215 -0.88 -9.41 -1.55
CA LEU A 215 0.41 -9.40 -2.24
C LEU A 215 0.91 -7.97 -2.34
N GLU A 216 2.19 -7.78 -2.00
CA GLU A 216 2.91 -6.57 -2.34
C GLU A 216 2.96 -6.46 -3.86
N THR A 217 2.09 -5.62 -4.43
CA THR A 217 2.26 -5.18 -5.82
C THR A 217 3.46 -4.25 -5.84
N VAL A 218 4.61 -4.78 -6.24
CA VAL A 218 5.74 -3.94 -6.59
C VAL A 218 5.32 -3.09 -7.79
N LYS A 219 5.11 -1.81 -7.55
CA LYS A 219 5.03 -0.84 -8.63
C LYS A 219 6.47 -0.61 -9.09
N CYS A 220 6.74 -0.81 -10.37
CA CYS A 220 8.06 -0.51 -10.92
C CYS A 220 7.91 0.68 -11.87
N ARG A 221 8.90 1.56 -11.94
CA ARG A 221 9.03 2.55 -13.02
C ARG A 221 10.28 2.22 -13.81
N ILE A 222 10.23 2.22 -15.13
CA ILE A 222 11.37 1.98 -16.01
C ILE A 222 11.64 3.24 -16.80
N ASN A 223 12.81 3.85 -16.64
CA ASN A 223 13.14 5.17 -17.20
C ASN A 223 11.99 6.17 -16.96
N ASN A 224 11.56 6.24 -15.69
CA ASN A 224 10.43 7.00 -15.17
C ASN A 224 9.03 6.58 -15.64
N LYS A 225 8.84 5.72 -16.64
CA LYS A 225 7.50 5.28 -17.07
C LYS A 225 6.90 4.22 -16.14
N PRO A 226 5.61 4.31 -15.78
CA PRO A 226 4.98 3.32 -14.92
C PRO A 226 4.96 1.95 -15.60
N TYR A 227 5.41 0.93 -14.87
CA TYR A 227 5.37 -0.47 -15.26
C TYR A 227 4.58 -1.24 -14.22
N THR A 228 3.38 -1.65 -14.62
CA THR A 228 2.49 -2.46 -13.80
C THR A 228 2.49 -3.88 -14.36
N ASP A 229 3.31 -4.75 -13.76
CA ASP A 229 3.11 -6.19 -13.88
C ASP A 229 2.93 -6.74 -12.47
N ILE A 230 2.01 -7.68 -12.31
CA ILE A 230 1.71 -8.26 -11.01
C ILE A 230 2.91 -9.11 -10.62
N LEU A 231 3.77 -8.58 -9.75
CA LEU A 231 4.80 -9.36 -9.13
C LEU A 231 4.18 -10.32 -8.11
N GLN A 232 4.43 -11.61 -8.33
CA GLN A 232 4.43 -12.57 -7.25
C GLN A 232 5.71 -12.27 -6.46
N PRO A 233 5.64 -11.83 -5.19
CA PRO A 233 6.82 -11.91 -4.35
C PRO A 233 7.29 -13.36 -4.34
N SER A 234 8.60 -13.47 -4.47
CA SER A 234 9.32 -14.52 -5.14
C SER A 234 9.35 -15.82 -4.36
N GLN A 235 9.30 -16.95 -5.07
CA GLN A 235 10.10 -18.10 -4.66
C GLN A 235 11.54 -17.59 -4.42
N TYR A 236 12.05 -17.70 -3.20
CA TYR A 236 13.43 -17.34 -2.80
C TYR A 236 13.77 -15.86 -2.57
N GLY A 237 12.78 -15.02 -2.22
CA GLY A 237 12.95 -13.67 -1.61
C GLY A 237 13.75 -12.64 -2.38
N ARG A 238 13.94 -12.90 -3.66
CA ARG A 238 14.39 -11.93 -4.65
C ARG A 238 13.24 -11.58 -5.57
N THR A 239 12.78 -10.35 -5.54
CA THR A 239 11.76 -9.83 -6.47
C THR A 239 12.08 -10.24 -7.92
N LEU A 240 11.26 -11.12 -8.50
CA LEU A 240 11.48 -11.66 -9.85
C LEU A 240 10.68 -10.85 -10.86
N TYR A 241 11.30 -10.32 -11.90
CA TYR A 241 10.60 -9.51 -12.90
C TYR A 241 10.37 -10.26 -14.21
N ASN A 242 9.24 -9.99 -14.86
CA ASN A 242 8.99 -10.47 -16.21
C ASN A 242 10.01 -9.86 -17.18
N ILE A 243 10.88 -10.73 -17.69
CA ILE A 243 12.09 -10.35 -18.42
C ILE A 243 11.76 -9.85 -19.83
N ALA A 244 10.82 -10.52 -20.50
CA ALA A 244 10.53 -10.25 -21.90
C ALA A 244 10.00 -8.82 -22.08
N ASP A 245 9.13 -8.36 -21.19
CA ASP A 245 8.52 -7.04 -21.31
C ASP A 245 9.50 -5.92 -20.92
N LEU A 246 10.34 -6.15 -19.89
CA LEU A 246 11.42 -5.24 -19.52
C LEU A 246 12.46 -5.05 -20.63
N PHE A 247 12.93 -6.14 -21.24
CA PHE A 247 13.95 -6.06 -22.28
C PHE A 247 13.42 -5.48 -23.60
N LYS A 248 12.14 -5.71 -23.93
CA LYS A 248 11.47 -5.06 -25.07
C LYS A 248 11.49 -3.54 -24.95
N ILE A 249 11.26 -3.00 -23.74
CA ILE A 249 11.30 -1.55 -23.49
C ILE A 249 12.68 -0.97 -23.84
N SER A 250 13.74 -1.74 -23.62
CA SER A 250 15.11 -1.39 -23.99
C SER A 250 15.46 -1.73 -25.45
N GLY A 251 14.49 -2.05 -26.30
CA GLY A 251 14.68 -2.31 -27.74
C GLY A 251 15.24 -3.70 -28.09
N TRP A 252 15.21 -4.66 -27.16
CA TRP A 252 15.60 -6.04 -27.45
C TRP A 252 14.46 -6.79 -28.13
N LYS A 253 14.83 -7.65 -29.09
CA LYS A 253 13.90 -8.60 -29.71
C LYS A 253 13.84 -9.87 -28.88
N THR A 254 12.64 -10.36 -28.62
CA THR A 254 12.40 -11.55 -27.81
C THR A 254 11.83 -12.67 -28.67
N VAL A 255 12.39 -13.87 -28.55
CA VAL A 255 11.86 -15.10 -29.12
C VAL A 255 11.70 -16.10 -27.98
N ALA A 256 10.51 -16.67 -27.84
CA ALA A 256 10.22 -17.68 -26.81
C ALA A 256 9.92 -19.02 -27.50
N GLU A 257 10.66 -20.06 -27.14
CA GLU A 257 10.51 -21.43 -27.64
C GLU A 257 10.42 -22.39 -26.44
N GLY A 258 9.18 -22.71 -26.04
CA GLY A 258 8.90 -23.54 -24.88
C GLY A 258 9.43 -22.90 -23.58
N LYS A 259 10.41 -23.56 -22.94
CA LYS A 259 11.04 -23.11 -21.70
C LYS A 259 12.22 -22.15 -21.91
N ILE A 260 12.58 -21.88 -23.17
CA ILE A 260 13.75 -21.07 -23.51
C ILE A 260 13.28 -19.71 -24.04
N ILE A 261 13.87 -18.64 -23.52
CA ILE A 261 13.72 -17.29 -24.03
C ILE A 261 15.09 -16.80 -24.53
N THR A 262 15.10 -16.39 -25.79
CA THR A 262 16.26 -15.78 -26.45
C THR A 262 15.96 -14.31 -26.71
N LEU A 263 16.85 -13.45 -26.25
CA LEU A 263 16.80 -11.99 -26.34
C LEU A 263 17.97 -11.51 -27.18
N THR A 264 17.73 -10.66 -28.20
CA THR A 264 18.78 -10.14 -29.08
C THR A 264 18.70 -8.62 -29.28
N LYS A 265 19.86 -7.94 -29.31
CA LYS A 265 19.97 -6.51 -29.65
C LYS A 265 21.38 -6.19 -30.16
N GLY A 266 21.49 -5.62 -31.37
CA GLY A 266 22.77 -5.08 -31.87
C GLY A 266 23.97 -6.04 -31.81
N GLY A 267 23.77 -7.32 -32.14
CA GLY A 267 24.82 -8.36 -32.07
C GLY A 267 24.98 -9.03 -30.71
N GLN A 268 24.31 -8.54 -29.67
CA GLN A 268 24.24 -9.16 -28.35
C GLN A 268 23.15 -10.24 -28.29
N SER A 269 23.39 -11.29 -27.51
CA SER A 269 22.47 -12.41 -27.31
C SER A 269 22.41 -12.83 -25.84
N LEU A 270 21.19 -12.88 -25.30
CA LEU A 270 20.89 -13.37 -23.96
C LEU A 270 19.96 -14.58 -24.07
N VAL A 271 20.35 -15.71 -23.49
CA VAL A 271 19.57 -16.96 -23.48
C VAL A 271 19.22 -17.34 -22.05
N LEU A 272 17.95 -17.62 -21.84
CA LEU A 272 17.34 -17.89 -20.55
C LEU A 272 16.52 -19.16 -20.62
N THR A 273 16.69 -20.06 -19.65
CA THR A 273 15.97 -21.33 -19.62
C THR A 273 15.23 -21.47 -18.30
N ALA A 274 13.92 -21.68 -18.35
CA ALA A 274 13.10 -21.87 -17.16
C ALA A 274 13.61 -23.03 -16.29
N GLY A 275 13.73 -22.79 -14.99
CA GLY A 275 14.25 -23.73 -13.99
C GLY A 275 15.76 -23.64 -13.77
N GLU A 276 16.51 -23.00 -14.67
CA GLU A 276 17.97 -22.84 -14.50
C GLU A 276 18.30 -21.71 -13.54
N THR A 277 19.34 -21.90 -12.72
CA THR A 277 19.92 -20.88 -11.83
C THR A 277 21.01 -20.06 -12.52
N SER A 278 21.00 -20.01 -13.85
CA SER A 278 22.02 -19.37 -14.66
C SER A 278 21.46 -18.89 -15.99
N PHE A 279 22.16 -17.96 -16.63
CA PHE A 279 21.86 -17.48 -17.97
C PHE A 279 23.12 -17.41 -18.83
N THR A 280 22.95 -17.34 -20.14
CA THR A 280 24.05 -17.12 -21.08
C THR A 280 23.91 -15.75 -21.73
N TYR A 281 24.95 -14.92 -21.64
CA TYR A 281 25.02 -13.62 -22.28
C TYR A 281 26.29 -13.54 -23.13
N ASN A 282 26.14 -13.27 -24.43
CA ASN A 282 27.23 -13.23 -25.42
C ASN A 282 28.17 -14.45 -25.36
N ASN A 283 27.59 -15.65 -25.24
CA ASN A 283 28.27 -16.94 -25.10
C ASN A 283 29.01 -17.18 -23.77
N GLU A 284 28.90 -16.28 -22.79
CA GLU A 284 29.40 -16.48 -21.43
C GLU A 284 28.28 -16.82 -20.46
N LYS A 285 28.54 -17.68 -19.48
CA LYS A 285 27.54 -18.16 -18.53
C LYS A 285 27.66 -17.43 -17.18
N TYR A 286 26.53 -16.96 -16.67
CA TYR A 286 26.41 -16.19 -15.43
C TYR A 286 25.44 -16.86 -14.46
N SER A 287 25.72 -16.77 -13.15
CA SER A 287 24.89 -17.36 -12.09
C SER A 287 23.84 -16.37 -11.58
N LEU A 288 22.63 -16.86 -11.29
CA LEU A 288 21.50 -16.06 -10.79
C LEU A 288 21.23 -16.28 -9.30
N GLY A 289 21.86 -17.26 -8.66
CA GLY A 289 21.61 -17.64 -7.26
C GLY A 289 20.22 -18.23 -6.99
N VAL A 290 19.22 -17.96 -7.84
CA VAL A 290 17.86 -18.49 -7.80
C VAL A 290 17.41 -18.93 -9.21
N PRO A 291 16.50 -19.91 -9.32
CA PRO A 291 16.07 -20.42 -10.62
C PRO A 291 15.14 -19.45 -11.35
N LEU A 292 15.28 -19.38 -12.68
CA LEU A 292 14.37 -18.66 -13.56
C LEU A 292 12.97 -19.28 -13.49
N THR A 293 11.95 -18.49 -13.16
CA THR A 293 10.59 -19.00 -12.92
C THR A 293 9.71 -18.78 -14.14
N TYR A 294 9.03 -19.83 -14.61
CA TYR A 294 8.08 -19.72 -15.71
C TYR A 294 6.66 -19.95 -15.22
N THR A 295 5.82 -18.92 -15.32
CA THR A 295 4.41 -18.96 -14.89
C THR A 295 3.57 -18.03 -15.76
N ASN A 296 2.29 -18.34 -15.97
CA ASN A 296 1.39 -17.54 -16.81
C ASN A 296 1.96 -17.24 -18.22
N ASN A 297 2.64 -18.20 -18.83
CA ASN A 297 3.36 -18.06 -20.11
C ASN A 297 4.42 -16.94 -20.15
N LYS A 298 4.93 -16.53 -18.98
CA LYS A 298 5.96 -15.50 -18.82
C LYS A 298 7.13 -16.06 -18.02
N LEU A 299 8.35 -15.66 -18.39
CA LEU A 299 9.56 -15.99 -17.65
C LEU A 299 9.95 -14.82 -16.75
N TYR A 300 10.25 -15.14 -15.50
CA TYR A 300 10.62 -14.21 -14.46
C TYR A 300 12.06 -14.50 -14.03
N ALA A 301 12.89 -13.46 -13.95
CA ALA A 301 14.27 -13.53 -13.45
C ALA A 301 14.46 -12.61 -12.26
N PRO A 302 15.43 -12.95 -11.39
CA PRO A 302 15.84 -12.05 -10.34
C PRO A 302 16.56 -10.83 -10.94
N PHE A 303 16.65 -9.78 -10.14
CA PHE A 303 17.08 -8.48 -10.63
C PHE A 303 18.52 -8.46 -11.18
N GLU A 304 19.40 -9.28 -10.61
CA GLU A 304 20.83 -9.31 -10.93
C GLU A 304 21.08 -9.50 -12.43
N LEU A 305 20.18 -10.20 -13.13
CA LEU A 305 20.19 -10.34 -14.57
C LEU A 305 20.16 -8.98 -15.31
N PHE A 306 19.31 -8.04 -14.87
CA PHE A 306 19.18 -6.73 -15.49
C PHE A 306 20.41 -5.85 -15.23
N ASN A 307 20.98 -5.97 -14.04
CA ASN A 307 22.22 -5.28 -13.68
C ASN A 307 23.37 -5.74 -14.61
N HIS A 308 23.48 -7.06 -14.83
CA HIS A 308 24.53 -7.64 -15.68
C HIS A 308 24.35 -7.36 -17.18
N VAL A 309 23.13 -7.43 -17.70
CA VAL A 309 22.91 -7.36 -19.16
C VAL A 309 22.57 -5.94 -19.62
N LEU A 310 21.80 -5.20 -18.83
CA LEU A 310 21.31 -3.88 -19.20
C LEU A 310 22.05 -2.74 -18.48
N GLY A 311 22.97 -3.03 -17.56
CA GLY A 311 23.62 -2.00 -16.73
C GLY A 311 22.62 -1.19 -15.91
N ALA A 312 21.48 -1.80 -15.56
CA ALA A 312 20.34 -1.10 -15.00
C ALA A 312 20.48 -0.84 -13.48
N ARG A 313 20.24 0.39 -13.03
CA ARG A 313 20.28 0.78 -11.61
C ARG A 313 18.88 0.78 -10.99
N ILE A 314 18.71 0.21 -9.80
CA ILE A 314 17.44 0.29 -9.05
C ILE A 314 17.52 1.25 -7.87
N ILE A 315 16.40 1.88 -7.57
CA ILE A 315 16.12 2.58 -6.32
C ILE A 315 14.80 2.03 -5.77
N PHE A 316 14.78 1.55 -4.52
CA PHE A 316 13.54 1.17 -3.83
C PHE A 316 13.11 2.31 -2.92
N SER A 317 11.83 2.69 -2.99
CA SER A 317 11.23 3.65 -2.08
C SER A 317 10.41 2.90 -1.03
N GLU A 318 10.92 2.80 0.19
CA GLU A 318 10.21 2.15 1.32
C GLU A 318 8.84 2.79 1.58
N ARG A 319 8.72 4.11 1.35
CA ARG A 319 7.49 4.89 1.56
C ARG A 319 6.37 4.51 0.59
N SER A 320 6.68 4.38 -0.69
CA SER A 320 5.69 4.06 -1.73
C SER A 320 5.58 2.56 -2.03
N GLY A 321 6.56 1.75 -1.59
CA GLY A 321 6.72 0.38 -2.06
C GLY A 321 7.04 0.29 -3.56
N THR A 322 7.56 1.35 -4.16
CA THR A 322 7.85 1.45 -5.61
C THR A 322 9.35 1.27 -5.87
N TYR A 323 9.69 0.49 -6.89
CA TYR A 323 11.05 0.38 -7.44
C TYR A 323 11.18 1.29 -8.66
N ARG A 324 12.27 2.05 -8.77
CA ARG A 324 12.64 2.82 -9.96
C ARG A 324 13.85 2.17 -10.61
N LEU A 325 13.70 1.77 -11.86
CA LEU A 325 14.73 1.18 -12.69
C LEU A 325 15.20 2.18 -13.75
N SER A 326 16.47 2.59 -13.68
CA SER A 326 17.15 3.33 -14.75
C SER A 326 17.87 2.31 -15.63
N ILE A 327 17.46 2.19 -16.90
CA ILE A 327 18.09 1.31 -17.87
C ILE A 327 18.78 2.15 -18.94
N ASN A 328 20.12 2.07 -18.99
CA ASN A 328 20.96 2.74 -19.99
C ASN A 328 20.49 4.18 -20.27
N ASN A 329 20.44 5.01 -19.23
CA ASN A 329 20.27 6.45 -19.40
C ASN A 329 21.60 7.01 -19.91
N GLU A 330 21.90 6.73 -21.18
CA GLU A 330 23.09 7.21 -21.89
C GLU A 330 22.69 8.17 -23.00
N VAL A 331 23.49 9.22 -23.20
CA VAL A 331 23.23 10.21 -24.24
C VAL A 331 24.49 10.44 -25.05
N GLU A 332 24.33 10.40 -26.37
CA GLU A 332 25.38 10.80 -27.31
C GLU A 332 25.22 12.28 -27.64
N ILE A 333 26.25 13.07 -27.33
CA ILE A 333 26.24 14.52 -27.49
C ILE A 333 27.04 14.89 -28.73
N THR A 334 26.31 15.33 -29.75
CA THR A 334 26.89 16.15 -30.83
C THR A 334 26.83 17.61 -30.42
N TYR A 335 27.92 18.36 -30.63
CA TYR A 335 28.03 19.75 -30.16
C TYR A 335 28.74 20.65 -31.18
N LYS A 336 28.48 21.97 -31.09
CA LYS A 336 29.14 23.03 -31.86
C LYS A 336 29.90 23.97 -30.93
N GLY A 337 31.13 23.58 -30.58
CA GLY A 337 32.01 24.34 -29.69
C GLY A 337 31.68 24.18 -28.19
N LYS A 338 32.56 24.72 -27.34
CA LYS A 338 32.60 24.42 -25.89
C LYS A 338 31.34 24.84 -25.12
N ASN A 339 30.69 25.94 -25.47
CA ASN A 339 29.51 26.43 -24.75
C ASN A 339 28.26 25.57 -25.03
N ASP A 340 28.09 25.12 -26.27
CA ASP A 340 27.01 24.19 -26.65
C ASP A 340 27.21 22.82 -26.01
N LEU A 341 28.47 22.35 -25.93
CA LEU A 341 28.82 21.13 -25.18
C LEU A 341 28.47 21.26 -23.68
N LYS A 342 28.79 22.40 -23.05
CA LYS A 342 28.43 22.66 -21.64
C LYS A 342 26.93 22.56 -21.41
N ALA A 343 26.13 23.24 -22.25
CA ALA A 343 24.67 23.25 -22.14
C ALA A 343 24.09 21.84 -22.29
N ARG A 344 24.52 21.09 -23.30
CA ARG A 344 24.01 19.73 -23.55
C ARG A 344 24.39 18.73 -22.45
N ILE A 345 25.59 18.85 -21.88
CA ILE A 345 26.00 18.03 -20.73
C ILE A 345 25.18 18.43 -19.49
N ALA A 346 24.91 19.73 -19.30
CA ALA A 346 24.06 20.19 -18.22
C ALA A 346 22.64 19.63 -18.33
N ASP A 347 22.03 19.67 -19.51
CA ASP A 347 20.71 19.09 -19.77
C ASP A 347 20.71 17.56 -19.53
N ALA A 348 21.77 16.87 -19.96
CA ALA A 348 21.94 15.44 -19.72
C ALA A 348 22.04 15.10 -18.22
N LEU A 349 22.82 15.87 -17.46
CA LEU A 349 23.00 15.64 -16.03
C LEU A 349 21.75 16.05 -15.21
N ASP A 350 20.98 17.04 -15.68
CA ASP A 350 19.65 17.35 -15.15
C ASP A 350 18.69 16.18 -15.35
N ALA A 351 18.74 15.54 -16.52
CA ALA A 351 18.02 14.30 -16.80
C ALA A 351 18.61 13.07 -16.07
N ARG A 352 19.57 13.25 -15.16
CA ARG A 352 20.30 12.21 -14.42
C ARG A 352 20.79 11.08 -15.34
N VAL A 353 21.31 11.45 -16.51
CA VAL A 353 22.01 10.52 -17.41
C VAL A 353 23.20 9.92 -16.67
N ASP A 354 23.27 8.59 -16.67
CA ASP A 354 24.31 7.82 -16.01
C ASP A 354 25.60 7.79 -16.87
N ARG A 355 25.44 7.93 -18.19
CA ARG A 355 26.56 7.90 -19.15
C ARG A 355 26.46 8.95 -20.25
N VAL A 356 27.42 9.88 -20.29
CA VAL A 356 27.54 10.88 -21.36
C VAL A 356 28.60 10.41 -22.36
N ILE A 357 28.22 10.28 -23.63
CA ILE A 357 29.11 9.91 -24.73
C ILE A 357 29.32 11.15 -25.60
N VAL A 358 30.58 11.58 -25.76
CA VAL A 358 30.94 12.73 -26.60
C VAL A 358 31.85 12.24 -27.70
N ASP A 359 31.32 12.24 -28.92
CA ASP A 359 32.08 11.97 -30.13
C ASP A 359 32.64 13.25 -30.71
N THR A 360 33.94 13.27 -30.98
CA THR A 360 34.59 14.47 -31.51
C THR A 360 35.69 14.19 -32.53
N LEU A 361 35.78 15.10 -33.49
CA LEU A 361 36.90 15.26 -34.42
C LEU A 361 37.77 16.48 -34.03
N ASP A 362 37.40 17.17 -32.94
CA ASP A 362 38.03 18.38 -32.44
C ASP A 362 39.18 18.02 -31.49
N ASN A 363 40.42 18.27 -31.93
CA ASN A 363 41.62 18.01 -31.14
C ASN A 363 41.79 18.95 -29.93
N SER A 364 40.92 19.96 -29.76
CA SER A 364 40.93 20.88 -28.63
C SER A 364 40.10 20.42 -27.43
N LEU A 365 39.23 19.41 -27.60
CA LEU A 365 38.54 18.76 -26.48
C LEU A 365 39.41 17.60 -25.99
N ASP A 366 39.99 17.77 -24.80
CA ASP A 366 40.75 16.72 -24.12
C ASP A 366 40.07 16.24 -22.83
N TYR A 367 40.67 15.24 -22.19
CA TYR A 367 40.18 14.68 -20.93
C TYR A 367 40.05 15.73 -19.82
N ALA A 368 41.01 16.65 -19.69
CA ALA A 368 41.02 17.64 -18.63
C ALA A 368 39.90 18.66 -18.83
N VAL A 369 39.65 19.08 -20.07
CA VAL A 369 38.58 19.99 -20.42
C VAL A 369 37.21 19.35 -20.15
N LEU A 370 36.99 18.11 -20.60
CA LEU A 370 35.71 17.43 -20.39
C LEU A 370 35.47 17.07 -18.91
N SER A 371 36.49 16.58 -18.21
CA SER A 371 36.37 16.24 -16.78
C SER A 371 36.13 17.48 -15.92
N GLY A 372 36.82 18.59 -16.20
CA GLY A 372 36.57 19.87 -15.56
C GLY A 372 35.14 20.34 -15.78
N LEU A 373 34.68 20.30 -17.03
CA LEU A 373 33.31 20.69 -17.40
C LEU A 373 32.24 19.89 -16.65
N ILE A 374 32.41 18.57 -16.55
CA ILE A 374 31.45 17.70 -15.87
C ILE A 374 31.46 17.95 -14.36
N LYS A 375 32.64 18.11 -13.74
CA LYS A 375 32.73 18.44 -12.31
C LYS A 375 32.16 19.82 -12.01
N ASP A 376 32.42 20.81 -12.86
CA ASP A 376 31.86 22.15 -12.75
C ASP A 376 30.34 22.09 -12.81
N ILE A 377 29.77 21.35 -13.76
CA ILE A 377 28.31 21.20 -13.88
C ILE A 377 27.72 20.45 -12.67
N LEU A 378 28.33 19.35 -12.23
CA LEU A 378 27.87 18.60 -11.04
C LEU A 378 27.89 19.49 -9.79
N SER A 379 28.92 20.33 -9.64
CA SER A 379 29.02 21.30 -8.55
C SER A 379 28.02 22.46 -8.70
N GLU A 380 27.90 23.05 -9.89
CA GLU A 380 26.97 24.15 -10.22
C GLU A 380 25.52 23.73 -9.94
N LYS A 381 25.19 22.46 -10.18
CA LYS A 381 23.86 21.89 -10.02
C LYS A 381 23.63 21.19 -8.68
N CYS A 382 24.61 21.21 -7.77
CA CYS A 382 24.55 20.54 -6.47
C CYS A 382 24.13 19.06 -6.57
N ILE A 383 24.76 18.34 -7.50
CA ILE A 383 24.47 16.93 -7.77
C ILE A 383 25.45 16.07 -6.97
N ASP A 384 24.95 15.28 -6.01
CA ASP A 384 25.79 14.41 -5.19
C ASP A 384 26.24 13.16 -5.95
N PHE A 385 27.56 12.88 -5.92
CA PHE A 385 28.15 11.74 -6.60
C PHE A 385 29.27 11.05 -5.82
N GLN A 386 29.30 9.71 -5.88
CA GLN A 386 30.31 8.84 -5.32
C GLN A 386 31.58 8.86 -6.17
N SER A 387 31.42 8.76 -7.49
CA SER A 387 32.55 8.80 -8.41
C SER A 387 32.14 9.18 -9.83
N VAL A 388 33.09 9.64 -10.63
CA VAL A 388 32.94 9.80 -12.08
C VAL A 388 34.05 9.03 -12.77
N GLN A 389 33.69 8.09 -13.63
CA GLN A 389 34.61 7.26 -14.39
C GLN A 389 34.65 7.70 -15.85
N TYR A 390 35.82 7.63 -16.46
CA TYR A 390 36.02 8.05 -17.85
C TYR A 390 36.68 6.94 -18.66
N LYS A 391 36.21 6.73 -19.88
CA LYS A 391 36.81 5.84 -20.88
C LYS A 391 36.99 6.63 -22.18
N ILE A 392 38.17 6.50 -22.80
CA ILE A 392 38.50 7.17 -24.06
C ILE A 392 38.77 6.11 -25.11
N ILE A 393 38.10 6.21 -26.25
CA ILE A 393 38.29 5.33 -27.40
C ILE A 393 38.79 6.19 -28.56
N ARG A 394 39.87 5.75 -29.22
CA ARG A 394 40.46 6.45 -30.36
C ARG A 394 40.41 5.57 -31.58
N GLU A 395 39.69 6.02 -32.61
CA GLU A 395 39.54 5.34 -33.88
C GLU A 395 39.91 6.30 -35.03
N GLY A 396 41.16 6.21 -35.49
CA GLY A 396 41.69 7.13 -36.50
C GLY A 396 41.72 8.58 -36.01
N ARG A 397 40.99 9.47 -36.69
CA ARG A 397 40.85 10.90 -36.33
C ARG A 397 39.70 11.18 -35.36
N LYS A 398 38.87 10.17 -35.04
CA LYS A 398 37.74 10.31 -34.13
C LYS A 398 38.16 9.89 -32.72
N THR A 399 37.82 10.71 -31.74
CA THR A 399 37.93 10.37 -30.33
C THR A 399 36.54 10.35 -29.70
N THR A 400 36.24 9.28 -28.99
CA THR A 400 35.00 9.10 -28.22
C THR A 400 35.33 9.14 -26.74
N TYR A 401 34.72 10.09 -26.03
CA TYR A 401 34.79 10.19 -24.58
C TYR A 401 33.52 9.64 -23.97
N ILE A 402 33.66 8.65 -23.09
CA ILE A 402 32.56 8.07 -22.33
C ILE A 402 32.77 8.46 -20.87
N CYS A 403 31.86 9.27 -20.33
CA CYS A 403 31.82 9.63 -18.92
C CYS A 403 30.69 8.87 -18.23
N THR A 404 30.97 8.16 -17.15
CA THR A 404 29.98 7.46 -16.32
C THR A 404 29.94 8.11 -14.93
N ILE A 405 28.79 8.63 -14.51
CA ILE A 405 28.61 9.28 -13.22
C ILE A 405 27.92 8.31 -12.24
N ASN A 406 28.58 8.01 -11.13
CA ASN A 406 28.03 7.23 -10.03
C ASN A 406 27.53 8.17 -8.94
N TYR A 407 26.24 8.44 -8.88
CA TYR A 407 25.63 9.32 -7.86
C TYR A 407 25.68 8.73 -6.43
N SER A 408 25.89 9.56 -5.40
CA SER A 408 25.92 9.17 -3.97
C SER A 408 24.51 9.08 -3.42
N TYR A 409 24.16 7.95 -2.83
CA TYR A 409 22.95 7.80 -2.03
C TYR A 409 23.33 7.01 -0.78
N GLU A 410 23.30 7.64 0.40
CA GLU A 410 23.47 6.92 1.67
C GLU A 410 22.15 6.22 2.02
N GLU A 411 22.25 4.93 2.34
CA GLU A 411 21.27 4.22 3.17
C GLU A 411 21.35 4.80 4.58
N HIS A 412 20.37 5.60 5.03
CA HIS A 412 19.91 5.71 6.43
C HIS A 412 18.81 6.79 6.64
N SER A 413 17.65 6.34 7.11
CA SER A 413 16.73 6.99 8.07
C SER A 413 16.64 8.53 8.12
N SER A 414 15.82 9.14 7.24
CA SER A 414 15.04 10.40 7.44
C SER A 414 14.46 10.87 6.08
N PRO A 415 13.23 11.44 6.02
CA PRO A 415 12.44 11.57 4.79
C PRO A 415 12.88 12.78 3.95
N ARG A 416 14.01 12.67 3.25
CA ARG A 416 14.48 13.71 2.33
C ARG A 416 15.12 13.12 1.09
N GLU A 417 14.29 12.58 0.20
CA GLU A 417 14.68 12.38 -1.18
C GLU A 417 14.28 13.61 -2.00
N SER A 418 15.24 14.17 -2.74
CA SER A 418 14.97 14.96 -3.94
C SER A 418 14.37 14.03 -4.99
N GLN A 419 13.06 13.80 -4.90
CA GLN A 419 12.32 13.00 -5.86
C GLN A 419 12.30 13.73 -7.20
N LEU A 420 13.01 13.18 -8.19
CA LEU A 420 12.70 13.47 -9.60
C LEU A 420 11.22 13.17 -9.82
N ILE A 421 10.47 14.21 -10.20
CA ILE A 421 9.07 14.12 -10.60
C ILE A 421 9.05 13.59 -12.03
N ASP A 422 8.35 12.47 -12.24
CA ASP A 422 8.08 12.00 -13.60
C ASP A 422 7.01 12.90 -14.21
N GLU A 423 7.37 13.70 -15.22
CA GLU A 423 6.44 14.61 -15.91
C GLU A 423 5.22 13.87 -16.48
N SER A 424 5.31 12.56 -16.76
CA SER A 424 4.17 11.78 -17.27
C SER A 424 3.10 11.46 -16.21
N VAL A 425 3.38 11.68 -14.93
CA VAL A 425 2.37 11.61 -13.84
C VAL A 425 1.93 12.97 -13.34
N VAL A 426 2.49 14.06 -13.88
CA VAL A 426 2.08 15.42 -13.54
C VAL A 426 0.77 15.72 -14.27
N VAL A 427 -0.30 15.84 -13.50
CA VAL A 427 -1.61 16.21 -14.04
C VAL A 427 -1.62 17.72 -14.30
N GLN A 428 -1.87 18.12 -15.54
CA GLN A 428 -2.04 19.54 -15.88
C GLN A 428 -3.43 19.98 -15.43
N VAL A 429 -3.53 21.14 -14.77
CA VAL A 429 -4.79 21.62 -14.20
C VAL A 429 -5.00 23.08 -14.58
N ASP A 430 -6.17 23.42 -15.12
CA ASP A 430 -6.43 24.76 -15.68
C ASP A 430 -7.42 25.62 -14.87
N ASN A 431 -8.01 25.04 -13.82
CA ASN A 431 -8.91 25.72 -12.89
C ASN A 431 -8.97 25.07 -11.49
N GLU A 432 -9.49 25.82 -10.52
CA GLU A 432 -9.58 25.39 -9.11
C GLU A 432 -10.52 24.19 -8.88
N ASN A 433 -11.67 24.14 -9.55
CA ASN A 433 -12.66 23.09 -9.34
C ASN A 433 -12.15 21.73 -9.82
N GLU A 434 -11.42 21.71 -10.93
CA GLU A 434 -10.72 20.52 -11.42
C GLU A 434 -9.69 20.03 -10.39
N LEU A 435 -8.87 20.94 -9.83
CA LEU A 435 -7.89 20.58 -8.79
C LEU A 435 -8.56 19.98 -7.55
N ILE A 436 -9.63 20.61 -7.06
CA ILE A 436 -10.40 20.15 -5.90
C ILE A 436 -10.91 18.72 -6.15
N LYS A 437 -11.48 18.47 -7.33
CA LYS A 437 -12.01 17.15 -7.69
C LYS A 437 -10.90 16.10 -7.79
N LEU A 438 -9.80 16.40 -8.46
CA LEU A 438 -8.66 15.48 -8.59
C LEU A 438 -8.08 15.10 -7.22
N ILE A 439 -7.96 16.05 -6.31
CA ILE A 439 -7.50 15.80 -4.94
C ILE A 439 -8.51 14.92 -4.20
N ALA A 440 -9.80 15.23 -4.29
CA ALA A 440 -10.84 14.43 -3.65
C ALA A 440 -10.87 12.99 -4.18
N ASP A 441 -10.75 12.80 -5.50
CA ASP A 441 -10.69 11.49 -6.16
C ASP A 441 -9.42 10.73 -5.74
N ASN A 442 -8.29 11.41 -5.58
CA ASN A 442 -7.06 10.83 -5.07
C ASN A 442 -7.25 10.28 -3.64
N ILE A 443 -7.83 11.07 -2.73
CA ILE A 443 -8.13 10.66 -1.36
C ILE A 443 -9.13 9.48 -1.36
N ASN A 444 -10.20 9.57 -2.14
CA ASN A 444 -11.25 8.55 -2.23
C ASN A 444 -10.80 7.25 -2.90
N SER A 445 -9.67 7.24 -3.61
CA SER A 445 -9.12 6.04 -4.26
C SER A 445 -8.09 5.29 -3.39
N LEU A 446 -7.81 5.79 -2.18
CA LEU A 446 -6.71 5.31 -1.32
C LEU A 446 -5.37 5.28 -2.04
N ASN A 447 -5.01 6.39 -2.71
CA ASN A 447 -3.71 6.48 -3.32
C ASN A 447 -2.63 6.75 -2.26
N TYR A 448 -1.81 5.74 -1.98
CA TYR A 448 -0.65 5.83 -1.08
C TYR A 448 0.56 6.54 -1.74
N GLU A 449 0.43 6.98 -3.00
CA GLU A 449 1.48 7.70 -3.72
C GLU A 449 1.26 9.20 -3.67
N ALA A 450 2.35 9.95 -3.77
CA ALA A 450 2.27 11.39 -4.00
C ALA A 450 1.52 11.70 -5.31
N PHE A 451 0.60 12.65 -5.23
CA PHE A 451 -0.13 13.24 -6.33
C PHE A 451 0.62 14.46 -6.85
N TYR A 452 0.98 14.48 -8.14
CA TYR A 452 1.70 15.57 -8.76
C TYR A 452 0.80 16.32 -9.74
N PHE A 453 0.81 17.65 -9.68
CA PHE A 453 0.05 18.48 -10.60
C PHE A 453 0.78 19.76 -10.97
N GLN A 454 0.46 20.31 -12.14
CA GLN A 454 1.00 21.56 -12.64
C GLN A 454 -0.15 22.48 -13.07
N PRO A 455 -0.30 23.65 -12.43
CA PRO A 455 -1.23 24.70 -12.86
C PRO A 455 -0.86 25.24 -14.25
N THR A 456 -1.84 25.38 -15.12
CA THR A 456 -1.67 25.87 -16.50
C THR A 456 -2.75 26.87 -16.90
N GLY A 457 -2.58 27.51 -18.06
CA GLY A 457 -3.59 28.39 -18.65
C GLY A 457 -4.02 29.51 -17.70
N SER A 458 -5.34 29.63 -17.49
CA SER A 458 -5.94 30.62 -16.57
C SER A 458 -5.58 30.42 -15.10
N TYR A 459 -5.02 29.26 -14.74
CA TYR A 459 -4.57 28.95 -13.39
C TYR A 459 -3.05 29.11 -13.20
N SER A 460 -2.35 29.63 -14.23
CA SER A 460 -0.95 30.03 -14.09
C SER A 460 -0.81 31.13 -13.02
N GLY A 461 0.23 31.05 -12.18
CA GLY A 461 0.42 31.95 -11.03
C GLY A 461 -0.22 31.47 -9.72
N PHE A 462 -0.75 30.24 -9.71
CA PHE A 462 -1.13 29.53 -8.49
C PHE A 462 0.00 29.53 -7.45
N SER A 463 -0.31 29.97 -6.23
CA SER A 463 0.66 30.09 -5.15
C SER A 463 0.53 28.98 -4.12
N TYR A 464 1.65 28.64 -3.50
CA TYR A 464 1.71 27.69 -2.39
C TYR A 464 0.71 27.99 -1.25
N GLY A 465 0.42 29.27 -0.98
CA GLY A 465 -0.55 29.69 0.04
C GLY A 465 -2.02 29.38 -0.29
N GLN A 466 -2.35 29.14 -1.56
CA GLN A 466 -3.70 28.74 -1.98
C GLN A 466 -3.94 27.23 -1.81
N LEU A 467 -2.87 26.43 -1.83
CA LEU A 467 -2.97 24.97 -1.80
C LEU A 467 -3.62 24.41 -0.54
N ALA A 468 -3.28 24.96 0.64
CA ALA A 468 -3.90 24.52 1.89
C ALA A 468 -5.43 24.69 1.89
N LYS A 469 -5.93 25.81 1.35
CA LYS A 469 -7.38 26.05 1.23
C LYS A 469 -8.03 25.10 0.24
N ILE A 470 -7.33 24.73 -0.83
CA ILE A 470 -7.84 23.81 -1.85
C ILE A 470 -7.90 22.38 -1.33
N VAL A 471 -6.87 21.93 -0.60
CA VAL A 471 -6.90 20.64 0.09
C VAL A 471 -8.07 20.60 1.06
N GLN A 472 -8.27 21.64 1.87
CA GLN A 472 -9.47 21.75 2.73
C GLN A 472 -10.78 21.71 1.94
N LYS A 473 -10.85 22.37 0.77
CA LYS A 473 -12.04 22.28 -0.09
C LYS A 473 -12.26 20.87 -0.65
N ALA A 474 -11.18 20.17 -1.02
CA ALA A 474 -11.25 18.81 -1.53
C ALA A 474 -11.74 17.81 -0.47
N GLN A 475 -11.38 18.02 0.81
CA GLN A 475 -11.83 17.17 1.91
C GLN A 475 -13.35 17.13 2.07
N LYS A 476 -14.06 18.20 1.70
CA LYS A 476 -15.53 18.23 1.68
C LYS A 476 -16.13 17.17 0.75
N TYR A 477 -15.35 16.73 -0.24
CA TYR A 477 -15.72 15.71 -1.22
C TYR A 477 -15.10 14.33 -0.91
N ALA A 478 -14.24 14.22 0.09
CA ALA A 478 -13.53 12.98 0.42
C ALA A 478 -14.37 12.06 1.33
N ALA A 479 -15.29 11.30 0.77
CA ALA A 479 -16.18 10.42 1.54
C ALA A 479 -15.43 9.35 2.35
N PHE A 480 -14.31 8.82 1.84
CA PHE A 480 -13.59 7.73 2.49
C PHE A 480 -12.49 8.19 3.44
N ASP A 481 -12.01 9.42 3.28
CA ASP A 481 -10.80 10.01 3.87
C ASP A 481 -10.17 9.19 5.01
N LEU A 482 -9.24 8.32 4.63
CA LEU A 482 -8.41 7.56 5.56
C LEU A 482 -7.06 8.25 5.76
N THR A 483 -6.95 9.56 5.52
CA THR A 483 -5.69 10.29 5.62
C THR A 483 -5.51 10.85 7.04
N SER A 484 -4.29 10.74 7.58
CA SER A 484 -3.91 11.27 8.88
C SER A 484 -3.18 12.60 8.78
N SER A 485 -2.44 12.81 7.69
CA SER A 485 -1.78 14.07 7.37
C SER A 485 -1.61 14.24 5.87
N CYS A 486 -1.48 15.49 5.41
CA CYS A 486 -1.10 15.78 4.03
C CYS A 486 0.13 16.69 4.05
N TRP A 487 1.18 16.23 3.39
CA TRP A 487 2.38 16.97 3.09
C TRP A 487 2.27 17.52 1.68
N TYR A 488 2.84 18.69 1.43
CA TYR A 488 2.87 19.23 0.09
C TYR A 488 4.19 19.93 -0.17
N SER A 489 4.64 19.89 -1.41
CA SER A 489 5.88 20.53 -1.83
C SER A 489 5.78 21.06 -3.25
N GLN A 490 6.65 22.02 -3.58
CA GLN A 490 6.68 22.66 -4.90
C GLN A 490 8.10 22.60 -5.48
N MET A 491 8.20 22.24 -6.76
CA MET A 491 9.42 22.25 -7.56
C MET A 491 9.15 22.91 -8.90
N GLY A 492 9.67 24.12 -9.11
CA GLY A 492 9.29 24.96 -10.25
C GLY A 492 7.78 25.27 -10.22
N ASP A 493 7.10 25.02 -11.33
CA ASP A 493 5.64 25.16 -11.44
C ASP A 493 4.87 23.88 -11.07
N THR A 494 5.58 22.81 -10.69
CA THR A 494 4.96 21.54 -10.30
C THR A 494 4.77 21.46 -8.79
N PHE A 495 3.60 21.03 -8.37
CA PHE A 495 3.22 20.80 -6.99
C PHE A 495 3.06 19.30 -6.74
N SER A 496 3.32 18.89 -5.50
CA SER A 496 3.05 17.54 -5.03
C SER A 496 2.25 17.58 -3.73
N LEU A 497 1.33 16.62 -3.60
CA LEU A 497 0.61 16.32 -2.37
C LEU A 497 0.93 14.87 -1.99
N ASP A 498 1.30 14.64 -0.75
CA ASP A 498 1.62 13.33 -0.21
C ASP A 498 0.77 13.10 1.03
N PHE A 499 -0.17 12.17 0.91
CA PHE A 499 -1.12 11.83 1.95
C PHE A 499 -0.57 10.69 2.81
N GLU A 500 -0.37 10.97 4.09
CA GLU A 500 -0.16 9.92 5.07
C GLU A 500 -1.52 9.28 5.38
N MET A 501 -1.56 7.95 5.36
CA MET A 501 -2.79 7.20 5.61
C MET A 501 -2.84 6.75 7.06
N SER A 502 -4.01 6.85 7.69
CA SER A 502 -4.29 6.39 9.05
C SER A 502 -4.14 4.88 9.21
N PHE A 503 -4.23 4.13 8.10
CA PHE A 503 -4.08 2.68 8.08
C PHE A 503 -2.98 2.25 7.10
N PRO A 504 -2.20 1.19 7.43
CA PRO A 504 -1.30 0.58 6.47
C PRO A 504 -2.07 0.06 5.24
N ARG A 505 -1.34 -0.14 4.14
CA ARG A 505 -1.91 -0.31 2.79
C ARG A 505 -2.89 -1.47 2.64
N ILE A 506 -2.71 -2.55 3.39
CA ILE A 506 -3.59 -3.73 3.30
C ILE A 506 -4.88 -3.47 4.08
N GLU A 507 -4.74 -3.01 5.32
CA GLU A 507 -5.81 -2.68 6.25
C GLU A 507 -6.73 -1.58 5.66
N GLY A 508 -6.14 -0.51 5.13
CA GLY A 508 -6.89 0.56 4.46
C GLY A 508 -7.71 0.06 3.28
N ARG A 509 -7.12 -0.81 2.43
CA ARG A 509 -7.85 -1.44 1.31
C ARG A 509 -9.00 -2.34 1.77
N TYR A 510 -8.79 -3.08 2.85
CA TYR A 510 -9.86 -3.89 3.43
C TYR A 510 -11.01 -3.02 3.92
N ILE A 511 -10.71 -2.01 4.75
CA ILE A 511 -11.70 -1.06 5.27
C ILE A 511 -12.48 -0.43 4.11
N TYR A 512 -11.77 0.00 3.06
CA TYR A 512 -12.40 0.55 1.85
C TYR A 512 -13.30 -0.45 1.13
N SER A 513 -12.87 -1.69 0.93
CA SER A 513 -13.70 -2.72 0.31
C SER A 513 -14.95 -3.00 1.13
N ARG A 514 -14.82 -3.02 2.46
CA ARG A 514 -15.93 -3.26 3.38
C ARG A 514 -16.95 -2.13 3.35
N ILE A 515 -16.50 -0.88 3.47
CA ILE A 515 -17.35 0.30 3.30
C ILE A 515 -18.14 0.21 2.00
N ASN A 516 -17.48 -0.12 0.89
CA ASN A 516 -18.14 -0.26 -0.40
C ASN A 516 -19.17 -1.39 -0.42
N ASN A 517 -18.83 -2.58 0.08
CA ASN A 517 -19.73 -3.73 0.11
C ASN A 517 -20.99 -3.45 0.96
N PHE A 518 -20.82 -2.87 2.15
CA PHE A 518 -21.94 -2.51 3.02
C PHE A 518 -22.80 -1.42 2.38
N ALA A 519 -22.19 -0.38 1.83
CA ALA A 519 -22.93 0.67 1.14
C ALA A 519 -23.73 0.13 -0.06
N ASP A 520 -23.13 -0.75 -0.87
CA ASP A 520 -23.82 -1.41 -2.00
C ASP A 520 -24.99 -2.29 -1.50
N ALA A 521 -24.81 -3.02 -0.40
CA ALA A 521 -25.87 -3.84 0.20
C ALA A 521 -27.03 -2.99 0.73
N ILE A 522 -26.75 -1.88 1.41
CA ILE A 522 -27.74 -0.93 1.92
C ILE A 522 -28.54 -0.35 0.75
N ILE A 523 -27.85 0.21 -0.25
CA ILE A 523 -28.48 0.80 -1.44
C ILE A 523 -29.38 -0.22 -2.13
N LYS A 524 -28.90 -1.45 -2.34
CA LYS A 524 -29.64 -2.52 -3.00
C LYS A 524 -30.90 -2.93 -2.24
N ASN A 525 -30.84 -3.00 -0.92
CA ASN A 525 -31.96 -3.46 -0.09
C ASN A 525 -32.98 -2.35 0.19
N LEU A 526 -32.53 -1.10 0.26
CA LEU A 526 -33.34 0.02 0.71
C LEU A 526 -33.98 0.80 -0.44
N LEU A 527 -33.23 1.04 -1.52
CA LEU A 527 -33.66 1.93 -2.60
C LEU A 527 -34.41 1.17 -3.69
N ARG A 528 -35.39 1.85 -4.30
CA ARG A 528 -36.25 1.32 -5.36
C ARG A 528 -36.23 2.25 -6.57
N PRO A 529 -36.37 1.72 -7.80
CA PRO A 529 -36.50 2.56 -8.98
C PRO A 529 -37.67 3.55 -8.85
N GLY A 530 -37.41 4.82 -9.18
CA GLY A 530 -38.44 5.87 -9.19
C GLY A 530 -38.65 6.62 -7.86
N MET A 531 -37.89 6.35 -6.81
CA MET A 531 -37.91 7.16 -5.59
C MET A 531 -37.44 8.60 -5.88
N TYR A 532 -38.07 9.58 -5.25
CA TYR A 532 -37.61 10.98 -5.31
C TYR A 532 -36.37 11.19 -4.44
N GLU A 533 -35.53 12.17 -4.79
CA GLU A 533 -34.26 12.42 -4.08
C GLU A 533 -34.45 12.63 -2.57
N LEU A 534 -35.48 13.37 -2.14
CA LEU A 534 -35.76 13.57 -0.72
C LEU A 534 -36.21 12.27 -0.02
N GLU A 535 -36.92 11.38 -0.72
CA GLU A 535 -37.31 10.07 -0.18
C GLU A 535 -36.10 9.15 -0.05
N ILE A 536 -35.18 9.20 -1.02
CA ILE A 536 -33.90 8.48 -0.98
C ILE A 536 -33.10 8.96 0.23
N VAL A 537 -32.90 10.27 0.37
CA VAL A 537 -32.16 10.88 1.49
C VAL A 537 -32.80 10.51 2.82
N LYS A 538 -34.13 10.58 2.93
CA LYS A 538 -34.85 10.17 4.14
C LYS A 538 -34.65 8.69 4.45
N ALA A 539 -34.71 7.81 3.45
CA ALA A 539 -34.53 6.38 3.66
C ALA A 539 -33.12 6.08 4.20
N LEU A 540 -32.09 6.65 3.57
CA LEU A 540 -30.70 6.49 4.01
C LEU A 540 -30.46 7.08 5.41
N HIS A 541 -31.01 8.27 5.67
CA HIS A 541 -30.99 8.92 6.98
C HIS A 541 -31.58 8.02 8.08
N ASP A 542 -32.81 7.55 7.87
CA ASP A 542 -33.51 6.67 8.81
C ASP A 542 -32.74 5.36 9.02
N TYR A 543 -32.18 4.79 7.95
CA TYR A 543 -31.39 3.57 8.04
C TYR A 543 -30.16 3.75 8.92
N LEU A 544 -29.37 4.82 8.69
CA LEU A 544 -28.15 5.06 9.44
C LEU A 544 -28.43 5.29 10.92
N ILE A 545 -29.44 6.09 11.27
CA ILE A 545 -29.79 6.35 12.69
C ILE A 545 -30.30 5.09 13.39
N ARG A 546 -31.04 4.22 12.70
CA ARG A 546 -31.56 2.97 13.30
C ARG A 546 -30.51 1.88 13.46
N ASN A 547 -29.41 1.95 12.71
CA ASN A 547 -28.39 0.89 12.65
C ASN A 547 -27.03 1.35 13.21
N ALA A 548 -26.91 2.59 13.67
CA ALA A 548 -25.73 3.12 14.33
C ALA A 548 -26.12 3.83 15.64
N ARG A 549 -25.14 4.02 16.52
CA ARG A 549 -25.29 4.83 17.73
C ARG A 549 -24.07 5.73 17.93
N TYR A 550 -24.31 6.90 18.50
CA TYR A 550 -23.21 7.82 18.83
C TYR A 550 -22.31 7.25 19.93
N ASP A 551 -20.98 7.30 19.72
CA ASP A 551 -19.98 6.81 20.68
C ASP A 551 -19.77 7.79 21.85
N THR A 552 -20.85 8.08 22.58
CA THR A 552 -20.85 9.02 23.70
C THR A 552 -19.88 8.62 24.81
N HIS A 553 -19.78 7.32 25.11
CA HIS A 553 -18.96 6.83 26.21
C HIS A 553 -17.48 7.12 26.00
N ASN A 554 -16.95 6.80 24.82
CA ASN A 554 -15.54 7.05 24.52
C ASN A 554 -15.28 8.52 24.18
N TYR A 555 -16.30 9.24 23.67
CA TYR A 555 -16.21 10.66 23.34
C TYR A 555 -15.93 11.51 24.59
N TYR A 556 -16.72 11.34 25.65
CA TYR A 556 -16.52 12.07 26.90
C TYR A 556 -15.26 11.65 27.67
N ARG A 557 -14.59 10.58 27.23
CA ARG A 557 -13.37 10.05 27.85
C ARG A 557 -12.11 10.31 27.01
N ASP A 558 -12.24 11.00 25.87
CA ASP A 558 -11.16 11.21 24.90
C ASP A 558 -10.45 9.89 24.48
N THR A 559 -11.24 8.83 24.27
CA THR A 559 -10.77 7.47 23.94
C THR A 559 -11.44 6.91 22.67
N ILE A 560 -11.93 7.79 21.80
CA ILE A 560 -12.58 7.38 20.55
C ILE A 560 -11.59 6.61 19.68
N ALA A 561 -11.96 5.38 19.30
CA ALA A 561 -11.19 4.59 18.37
C ALA A 561 -11.17 5.27 16.99
N PRO A 562 -10.04 5.30 16.27
CA PRO A 562 -9.96 5.96 14.96
C PRO A 562 -10.98 5.46 13.91
N VAL A 563 -11.43 4.21 14.01
CA VAL A 563 -12.51 3.67 13.17
C VAL A 563 -13.86 4.38 13.36
N SER A 564 -14.11 4.98 14.52
CA SER A 564 -15.32 5.74 14.82
C SER A 564 -15.35 7.13 14.18
N TYR A 565 -14.28 7.55 13.48
CA TYR A 565 -14.23 8.77 12.66
C TYR A 565 -14.43 8.50 11.16
N ASN A 566 -14.43 7.23 10.72
CA ASN A 566 -14.52 6.88 9.30
C ASN A 566 -15.86 6.18 8.96
N PRO A 567 -16.26 6.06 7.69
CA PRO A 567 -17.53 5.43 7.33
C PRO A 567 -17.72 3.99 7.82
N TYR A 568 -16.63 3.26 8.05
CA TYR A 568 -16.66 1.86 8.51
C TYR A 568 -17.29 1.75 9.90
N GLY A 569 -17.02 2.70 10.80
CA GLY A 569 -17.65 2.75 12.13
C GLY A 569 -19.18 2.75 12.04
N THR A 570 -19.76 3.69 11.28
CA THR A 570 -21.22 3.80 11.15
C THR A 570 -21.82 2.68 10.29
N LEU A 571 -21.22 2.34 9.14
CA LEU A 571 -21.81 1.41 8.18
C LEU A 571 -21.72 -0.06 8.59
N GLU A 572 -20.63 -0.45 9.26
CA GLU A 572 -20.35 -1.83 9.61
C GLU A 572 -20.40 -2.09 11.11
N LEU A 573 -19.73 -1.26 11.92
CA LEU A 573 -19.68 -1.46 13.38
C LEU A 573 -20.94 -0.94 14.11
N GLY A 574 -21.75 -0.12 13.42
CA GLY A 574 -22.93 0.52 14.01
C GLY A 574 -22.58 1.46 15.17
N ILE A 575 -21.39 2.06 15.16
CA ILE A 575 -20.93 3.01 16.19
C ILE A 575 -19.98 4.05 15.58
N GLY A 576 -20.18 5.31 15.91
CA GLY A 576 -19.34 6.39 15.38
C GLY A 576 -19.59 7.74 16.03
N VAL A 577 -18.78 8.73 15.63
CA VAL A 577 -19.02 10.15 15.94
C VAL A 577 -19.49 10.90 14.69
N CYS A 578 -19.72 12.22 14.82
CA CYS A 578 -20.32 13.06 13.78
C CYS A 578 -19.64 12.93 12.40
N GLU A 579 -18.32 12.76 12.40
CA GLU A 579 -17.53 12.56 11.18
C GLU A 579 -17.88 11.23 10.49
N SER A 580 -17.96 10.13 11.24
CA SER A 580 -18.31 8.81 10.70
C SER A 580 -19.72 8.79 10.10
N TYR A 581 -20.70 9.40 10.77
CA TYR A 581 -22.08 9.51 10.27
C TYR A 581 -22.14 10.30 8.96
N SER A 582 -21.50 11.48 8.94
CA SER A 582 -21.52 12.38 7.80
C SER A 582 -20.84 11.77 6.58
N ARG A 583 -19.69 11.11 6.80
CA ARG A 583 -18.94 10.42 5.75
C ARG A 583 -19.68 9.16 5.26
N ALA A 584 -20.32 8.40 6.14
CA ALA A 584 -21.16 7.25 5.76
C ALA A 584 -22.34 7.67 4.86
N MET A 585 -23.05 8.73 5.24
CA MET A 585 -24.11 9.30 4.39
C MET A 585 -23.55 9.70 3.03
N LYS A 586 -22.40 10.40 3.00
CA LYS A 586 -21.77 10.81 1.76
C LYS A 586 -21.37 9.63 0.87
N VAL A 587 -20.79 8.56 1.41
CA VAL A 587 -20.48 7.33 0.64
C VAL A 587 -21.72 6.78 -0.05
N LEU A 588 -22.86 6.72 0.64
CA LEU A 588 -24.11 6.23 0.09
C LEU A 588 -24.64 7.13 -1.04
N LEU A 589 -24.57 8.45 -0.85
CA LEU A 589 -25.01 9.45 -1.82
C LEU A 589 -24.14 9.48 -3.08
N ASP A 590 -22.82 9.45 -2.91
CA ASP A 590 -21.86 9.46 -4.02
C ASP A 590 -22.05 8.22 -4.92
N LYS A 591 -22.33 7.04 -4.33
CA LYS A 591 -22.59 5.80 -5.08
C LYS A 591 -23.84 5.83 -5.96
N ILE A 592 -24.84 6.64 -5.60
CA ILE A 592 -26.06 6.82 -6.39
C ILE A 592 -26.03 8.09 -7.25
N GLY A 593 -24.90 8.83 -7.22
CA GLY A 593 -24.71 10.06 -7.98
C GLY A 593 -25.47 11.27 -7.45
N LEU A 594 -25.90 11.27 -6.18
CA LEU A 594 -26.55 12.43 -5.58
C LEU A 594 -25.51 13.39 -5.00
N GLU A 595 -25.51 14.63 -5.49
CA GLU A 595 -24.50 15.64 -5.15
C GLU A 595 -24.58 16.04 -3.67
N SER A 596 -23.44 15.90 -2.96
CA SER A 596 -23.35 16.21 -1.53
C SER A 596 -21.94 16.65 -1.09
N GLU A 597 -21.89 17.49 -0.06
CA GLU A 597 -20.66 17.99 0.58
C GLU A 597 -20.67 17.69 2.09
N LEU A 598 -19.50 17.36 2.65
CA LEU A 598 -19.25 17.34 4.09
C LEU A 598 -19.03 18.78 4.57
N VAL A 599 -19.80 19.20 5.57
CA VAL A 599 -19.67 20.52 6.19
C VAL A 599 -18.93 20.39 7.50
N SER A 600 -17.79 21.08 7.61
CA SER A 600 -17.02 21.21 8.84
C SER A 600 -17.41 22.50 9.57
N GLY A 601 -17.99 22.35 10.77
CA GLY A 601 -18.12 23.41 11.76
C GLY A 601 -16.96 23.40 12.77
N ALA A 602 -17.11 24.12 13.89
CA ALA A 602 -16.05 24.27 14.88
C ALA A 602 -15.57 22.94 15.49
N ASN A 603 -16.52 22.10 15.96
CA ASN A 603 -16.25 20.78 16.57
C ASN A 603 -17.24 19.72 16.07
N HIS A 604 -17.89 19.94 14.93
CA HIS A 604 -18.99 19.12 14.43
C HIS A 604 -18.98 19.03 12.91
N MET A 605 -19.42 17.89 12.36
CA MET A 605 -19.52 17.66 10.93
C MET A 605 -20.93 17.18 10.57
N TRP A 606 -21.46 17.65 9.44
CA TRP A 606 -22.76 17.25 8.88
C TRP A 606 -22.74 17.30 7.35
N ASN A 607 -23.89 17.12 6.68
CA ASN A 607 -23.99 17.11 5.22
C ASN A 607 -24.77 18.30 4.67
N ILE A 608 -24.34 18.79 3.50
CA ILE A 608 -25.19 19.51 2.55
C ILE A 608 -25.49 18.56 1.40
N ILE A 609 -26.76 18.46 1.01
CA ILE A 609 -27.21 17.60 -0.08
C ILE A 609 -28.04 18.44 -1.04
N LYS A 610 -27.84 18.22 -2.34
CA LYS A 610 -28.65 18.83 -3.39
C LYS A 610 -29.94 18.04 -3.60
N ILE A 611 -31.07 18.71 -3.46
CA ILE A 611 -32.42 18.20 -3.71
C ILE A 611 -33.06 19.06 -4.79
N GLY A 612 -33.25 18.48 -5.97
CA GLY A 612 -33.58 19.16 -7.21
C GLY A 612 -32.51 20.20 -7.55
N ASN A 613 -32.92 21.46 -7.62
CA ASN A 613 -32.02 22.58 -7.90
C ASN A 613 -31.58 23.34 -6.65
N LYS A 614 -31.80 22.80 -5.45
CA LYS A 614 -31.49 23.50 -4.21
C LYS A 614 -30.63 22.68 -3.26
N TYR A 615 -29.70 23.34 -2.60
CA TYR A 615 -28.90 22.75 -1.52
C TYR A 615 -29.65 22.86 -0.18
N ARG A 616 -29.48 21.85 0.66
CA ARG A 616 -30.17 21.67 1.94
C ARG A 616 -29.23 21.04 2.96
N HIS A 617 -29.33 21.46 4.22
CA HIS A 617 -28.56 20.88 5.32
C HIS A 617 -29.26 19.64 5.90
N PHE A 618 -28.45 18.64 6.25
CA PHE A 618 -28.87 17.42 6.94
C PHE A 618 -27.84 17.07 8.01
N ASP A 619 -28.27 16.95 9.26
CA ASP A 619 -27.42 16.55 10.38
C ASP A 619 -27.94 15.29 11.06
N LEU A 620 -27.51 14.14 10.52
CA LEU A 620 -27.90 12.82 11.01
C LEU A 620 -27.51 12.62 12.47
N THR A 621 -26.41 13.25 12.91
CA THR A 621 -25.87 13.05 14.25
C THR A 621 -26.74 13.72 15.30
N TRP A 622 -27.24 14.93 15.01
CA TRP A 622 -28.13 15.65 15.92
C TRP A 622 -29.60 15.19 15.79
N ASP A 623 -29.93 14.46 14.73
CA ASP A 623 -31.21 13.75 14.58
C ASP A 623 -31.19 12.31 15.15
N ASP A 624 -30.01 11.81 15.58
CA ASP A 624 -29.83 10.57 16.33
C ASP A 624 -30.06 10.80 17.85
N PRO A 625 -31.10 10.21 18.47
CA PRO A 625 -31.37 10.39 19.89
C PRO A 625 -30.24 9.88 20.79
N VAL A 626 -29.73 10.75 21.68
CA VAL A 626 -28.77 10.38 22.72
C VAL A 626 -29.42 10.45 24.12
N PRO A 627 -29.35 9.39 24.97
CA PRO A 627 -28.81 8.05 24.67
C PRO A 627 -29.64 7.35 23.61
N ASP A 628 -29.01 6.39 22.91
CA ASP A 628 -29.63 5.60 21.85
C ASP A 628 -31.01 5.05 22.27
N ARG A 629 -31.99 5.20 21.38
CA ARG A 629 -33.39 4.80 21.59
C ARG A 629 -33.87 3.78 20.55
N GLY A 630 -32.95 3.08 19.88
CA GLY A 630 -33.25 2.04 18.90
C GLY A 630 -33.92 2.60 17.65
N GLU A 631 -35.15 2.20 17.36
CA GLU A 631 -35.87 2.55 16.12
C GLU A 631 -36.26 4.03 15.98
N LYS A 632 -36.07 4.83 17.05
CA LYS A 632 -36.51 6.24 17.09
C LYS A 632 -35.57 7.12 16.26
N VAL A 633 -36.15 7.85 15.31
CA VAL A 633 -35.46 8.83 14.45
C VAL A 633 -36.07 10.22 14.68
N GLU A 634 -35.24 11.25 14.82
CA GLU A 634 -35.67 12.65 14.82
C GLU A 634 -35.44 13.30 13.44
N TYR A 635 -36.03 14.48 13.22
CA TYR A 635 -35.95 15.20 11.94
C TYR A 635 -35.79 16.71 12.16
N THR A 636 -35.25 17.09 13.32
CA THR A 636 -35.07 18.49 13.71
C THR A 636 -34.06 19.17 12.79
N PHE A 637 -33.06 18.43 12.30
CA PHE A 637 -31.99 18.91 11.42
C PHE A 637 -32.04 18.31 10.02
N PHE A 638 -33.25 17.90 9.59
CA PHE A 638 -33.50 17.32 8.28
C PHE A 638 -33.99 18.37 7.29
N ASN A 639 -33.29 18.51 6.15
CA ASN A 639 -33.69 19.33 5.01
C ASN A 639 -33.81 20.85 5.31
N LEU A 640 -32.84 21.40 6.03
CA LEU A 640 -32.86 22.79 6.50
C LEU A 640 -32.21 23.79 5.53
N THR A 641 -32.65 25.05 5.61
CA THR A 641 -32.02 26.21 4.96
C THR A 641 -30.86 26.77 5.80
N ASP A 642 -30.00 27.60 5.21
CA ASP A 642 -28.94 28.33 5.94
C ASP A 642 -29.49 29.06 7.18
N ALA A 643 -30.63 29.76 7.03
CA ALA A 643 -31.22 30.56 8.10
C ALA A 643 -31.76 29.71 9.26
N GLN A 644 -32.17 28.47 8.98
CA GLN A 644 -32.59 27.52 10.01
C GLN A 644 -31.37 26.91 10.71
N MET A 645 -30.38 26.47 9.93
CA MET A 645 -29.18 25.79 10.44
C MET A 645 -28.30 26.72 11.29
N ARG A 646 -28.20 28.02 10.94
CA ARG A 646 -27.43 29.02 11.70
C ARG A 646 -27.93 29.29 13.12
N LYS A 647 -29.12 28.81 13.49
CA LYS A 647 -29.64 28.98 14.86
C LYS A 647 -28.83 28.18 15.88
N THR A 648 -28.20 27.10 15.44
CA THR A 648 -27.50 26.14 16.30
C THR A 648 -26.09 25.81 15.80
N HIS A 649 -25.84 25.94 14.50
CA HIS A 649 -24.59 25.57 13.86
C HIS A 649 -23.85 26.79 13.30
N SER A 650 -22.53 26.70 13.27
CA SER A 650 -21.64 27.71 12.68
C SER A 650 -20.68 27.05 11.69
N TRP A 651 -20.55 27.66 10.51
CA TRP A 651 -19.64 27.25 9.45
C TRP A 651 -19.21 28.47 8.62
N ASP A 652 -18.09 28.35 7.92
CA ASP A 652 -17.67 29.35 6.94
C ASP A 652 -18.50 29.21 5.66
N SER A 653 -19.54 30.02 5.49
CA SER A 653 -20.42 29.94 4.32
C SER A 653 -19.75 30.37 3.00
N THR A 654 -18.55 30.94 3.03
CA THR A 654 -17.80 31.20 1.79
C THR A 654 -17.24 29.91 1.18
N MET A 655 -17.22 28.83 1.95
CA MET A 655 -16.70 27.53 1.55
C MET A 655 -17.77 26.59 0.98
N TYR A 656 -19.07 26.93 1.04
CA TYR A 656 -20.17 26.01 0.70
C TYR A 656 -21.24 26.68 -0.16
N PRO A 657 -22.03 25.91 -0.93
CA PRO A 657 -23.18 26.45 -1.64
C PRO A 657 -24.26 26.95 -0.65
N ALA A 658 -24.99 27.99 -1.05
CA ALA A 658 -26.08 28.54 -0.23
C ALA A 658 -27.28 27.59 -0.17
N CYS A 659 -27.75 27.27 1.04
CA CYS A 659 -28.96 26.47 1.23
C CYS A 659 -30.21 27.36 1.35
N SER A 660 -31.11 27.25 0.36
CA SER A 660 -32.36 28.06 0.22
C SER A 660 -33.63 27.27 0.49
#